data_AF-C3QZP8-F1
#
_entry.id   AF-C3QZP8-F1
#
_cell.length_a   1.000
_cell.length_b   1.000
_cell.length_c   1.000
_cell.angle_alpha   90.00
_cell.angle_beta   90.00
_cell.angle_gamma   90.00
#
_symmetry.space_group_name_H-M   'P 1'
#
loop_
_entity.id
_entity.type
_entity.pdbx_description
1 polymer ?
#
loop_
_entity_poly.entity_id
_entity_poly.type
_entity_poly.pdbx_seq_one_letter_code
_entity_poly.pdbx_strand_id
1 'polypeptide(L)'
;MDNNNSNNNNSNKPNNKVNMPKFNLNWMYMIIALMLLGLWWGSDSKGAGSKAVTYSEFQDYVKKGYVSKVLGYEDKSIEAFLKPTAVGAVFGADSTKVGRNPIITSRTPSTDKLEEFLQAEKEAGHFDGSSDYPPKSDIFPAILIQILPLVLLVALWIFFMRRMSGGGSGGPGGVFNVGKSKAQLFEKGGAIKITFKDVAGLAEAKQEVEEIVEFLKEPQKYTDLGGKIPKGALLVGPPGTGKTLLAKAVAGEANVPFFSLAGSDFVEMFVGVGASRVRDLFKQAKEKAPCIVFIDEIDAVGRARGKNPAMGGNDERENTLNQLLTEMDGFGSNSGVIILAATNRVDVLDKALLRAGRFDRQIHVDLPDLNERKEVFGVHLRPIKIDDSVDVDLLARQTPGFSGADIANVCNEAALIAARHGKKFVGKQDFLDAVDRIIGGLEKKTKITTEAERRSIALHEAGHASISWLLEYANPLIKVTIVPRGRALGAAWYLPEERQITTKEQMLDEMCATLGGRAAEDLFLGRISTGAMNDLERVTKQAYGMIAYLGMSDKLPNLCYYNNDEYSFNRPYSEKTAELIDEEVKRMVNEQYDRAKRILSENKEGHNELTQLLIDKEVIFAEDVERIFGKRPWASRSEEIMAAKESQDAARAERELAQKLKEEEKEIKEEEAENTAKEKQAPIDTKVAAEGKKVTVEGKVTVEGKSNEEEANGSN
;
A
#
# COMPACT_ATOMS: atom_id res chain seq x y z
N MET A 1 -20.55 -57.44 0.05
CA MET A 1 -21.80 -58.19 0.20
C MET A 1 -22.50 -57.64 1.42
N ASP A 2 -23.81 -57.42 1.28
CA ASP A 2 -24.82 -56.95 2.25
C ASP A 2 -24.72 -55.46 2.69
N ASN A 3 -25.78 -54.64 2.75
CA ASN A 3 -27.20 -54.84 2.50
C ASN A 3 -27.99 -53.50 2.41
N ASN A 4 -29.19 -53.61 1.83
CA ASN A 4 -30.41 -52.77 1.94
C ASN A 4 -30.58 -51.46 1.14
N ASN A 5 -31.37 -51.43 0.05
CA ASN A 5 -32.84 -51.51 -0.15
C ASN A 5 -33.60 -50.17 0.00
N SER A 6 -34.04 -49.57 -1.12
CA SER A 6 -35.47 -49.46 -1.56
C SER A 6 -36.21 -48.24 -0.97
N ASN A 7 -37.14 -47.53 -1.59
CA ASN A 7 -37.81 -47.60 -2.88
C ASN A 7 -38.63 -46.29 -3.09
N ASN A 8 -39.08 -46.06 -4.32
CA ASN A 8 -40.29 -45.32 -4.74
C ASN A 8 -40.31 -43.79 -4.95
N ASN A 9 -40.18 -43.44 -6.24
CA ASN A 9 -41.24 -43.02 -7.17
C ASN A 9 -42.20 -41.84 -6.87
N ASN A 10 -42.27 -40.99 -7.90
CA ASN A 10 -43.39 -40.18 -8.40
C ASN A 10 -43.84 -38.94 -7.62
N SER A 11 -43.63 -37.76 -8.22
CA SER A 11 -44.70 -37.14 -9.02
C SER A 11 -44.27 -35.76 -9.57
N ASN A 12 -44.17 -35.70 -10.90
CA ASN A 12 -44.09 -34.46 -11.65
C ASN A 12 -45.49 -33.80 -11.65
N LYS A 13 -45.65 -32.68 -10.95
CA LYS A 13 -46.77 -31.74 -11.13
C LYS A 13 -46.21 -30.42 -11.66
N PRO A 14 -46.66 -29.90 -12.81
CA PRO A 14 -46.31 -28.54 -13.21
C PRO A 14 -47.20 -27.61 -12.40
N ASN A 15 -46.68 -27.06 -11.31
CA ASN A 15 -47.37 -25.98 -10.61
C ASN A 15 -47.09 -24.69 -11.40
N ASN A 16 -48.03 -24.34 -12.27
CA ASN A 16 -48.06 -23.09 -13.01
C ASN A 16 -48.27 -21.93 -12.02
N LYS A 17 -47.20 -21.54 -11.31
CA LYS A 17 -47.14 -20.26 -10.61
C LYS A 17 -46.73 -19.24 -11.64
N VAL A 18 -47.66 -18.37 -12.02
CA VAL A 18 -47.36 -17.10 -12.68
C VAL A 18 -46.25 -16.44 -11.86
N ASN A 19 -45.04 -16.35 -12.43
CA ASN A 19 -43.93 -15.62 -11.85
C ASN A 19 -44.31 -14.14 -11.82
N MET A 20 -44.97 -13.71 -10.76
CA MET A 20 -44.93 -12.29 -10.43
C MET A 20 -43.50 -11.95 -10.04
N PRO A 21 -42.89 -10.90 -10.62
CA PRO A 21 -41.55 -10.49 -10.23
C PRO A 21 -41.53 -10.27 -8.71
N LYS A 22 -40.56 -10.89 -8.03
CA LYS A 22 -40.33 -10.63 -6.61
C LYS A 22 -40.06 -9.13 -6.48
N PHE A 23 -40.92 -8.43 -5.75
CA PHE A 23 -40.82 -6.99 -5.56
C PHE A 23 -39.47 -6.64 -4.96
N ASN A 24 -38.60 -6.04 -5.78
CA ASN A 24 -37.31 -5.48 -5.36
C ASN A 24 -37.53 -4.01 -4.95
N LEU A 25 -36.75 -3.52 -3.98
CA LEU A 25 -36.76 -2.13 -3.51
C LEU A 25 -36.65 -1.12 -4.67
N ASN A 26 -36.00 -1.52 -5.76
CA ASN A 26 -35.87 -0.75 -7.00
C ASN A 26 -37.21 -0.42 -7.68
N TRP A 27 -38.24 -1.28 -7.53
CA TRP A 27 -39.56 -1.02 -8.11
C TRP A 27 -40.30 0.09 -7.34
N MET A 28 -40.06 0.19 -6.03
CA MET A 28 -40.57 1.30 -5.20
C MET A 28 -39.94 2.63 -5.63
N TYR A 29 -38.62 2.66 -5.85
CA TYR A 29 -37.94 3.87 -6.34
C TYR A 29 -38.42 4.28 -7.74
N MET A 30 -38.69 3.32 -8.64
CA MET A 30 -39.27 3.62 -9.95
C MET A 30 -40.66 4.25 -9.87
N ILE A 31 -41.53 3.74 -8.98
CA ILE A 31 -42.88 4.29 -8.80
C ILE A 31 -42.81 5.70 -8.21
N ILE A 32 -41.93 5.92 -7.22
CA ILE A 32 -41.71 7.26 -6.65
C ILE A 32 -41.15 8.21 -7.72
N ALA A 33 -40.19 7.76 -8.53
CA ALA A 33 -39.61 8.57 -9.60
C ALA A 33 -40.65 8.92 -10.68
N LEU A 34 -41.50 7.98 -11.09
CA LEU A 34 -42.59 8.23 -12.04
C LEU A 34 -43.65 9.18 -11.47
N MET A 35 -43.94 9.07 -10.18
CA MET A 35 -44.89 9.96 -9.51
C MET A 35 -44.32 11.38 -9.36
N LEU A 36 -43.02 11.52 -9.03
CA LEU A 36 -42.31 12.80 -9.02
C LEU A 36 -42.19 13.41 -10.43
N LEU A 37 -41.99 12.59 -11.46
CA LEU A 37 -42.03 13.03 -12.86
C LEU A 37 -43.43 13.51 -13.27
N GLY A 38 -44.47 12.83 -12.83
CA GLY A 38 -45.86 13.27 -13.04
C GLY A 38 -46.18 14.58 -12.31
N LEU A 39 -45.68 14.75 -11.09
CA LEU A 39 -45.77 16.00 -10.33
C LEU A 39 -44.97 17.14 -10.99
N TRP A 40 -43.78 16.84 -11.51
CA TRP A 40 -42.95 17.79 -12.24
C TRP A 40 -43.63 18.25 -13.52
N TRP A 41 -44.20 17.33 -14.31
CA TRP A 41 -44.98 17.66 -15.51
C TRP A 41 -46.26 18.45 -15.16
N GLY A 42 -46.96 18.09 -14.08
CA GLY A 42 -48.17 18.79 -13.64
C GLY A 42 -47.93 20.17 -13.00
N SER A 43 -46.69 20.48 -12.61
CA SER A 43 -46.33 21.74 -11.95
C SER A 43 -46.04 22.92 -12.91
N ASP A 44 -46.12 22.69 -14.22
CA ASP A 44 -45.64 23.60 -15.26
C ASP A 44 -46.58 24.79 -15.56
N SER A 45 -47.31 25.30 -14.56
CA SER A 45 -48.23 26.44 -14.69
C SER A 45 -47.99 27.59 -13.69
N LYS A 46 -46.89 27.60 -12.92
CA LYS A 46 -46.58 28.70 -11.97
C LYS A 46 -45.10 29.08 -11.92
N GLY A 47 -44.49 29.26 -13.10
CA GLY A 47 -43.07 29.61 -13.25
C GLY A 47 -42.83 30.95 -13.94
N ALA A 48 -43.69 31.95 -13.77
CA ALA A 48 -43.53 33.28 -14.33
C ALA A 48 -43.27 34.33 -13.23
N GLY A 49 -42.25 35.15 -13.40
CA GLY A 49 -41.96 36.29 -12.52
C GLY A 49 -43.11 37.29 -12.54
N SER A 50 -43.51 37.74 -11.34
CA SER A 50 -44.54 38.76 -11.14
C SER A 50 -43.92 40.03 -10.57
N LYS A 51 -44.27 41.20 -11.13
CA LYS A 51 -43.84 42.51 -10.63
C LYS A 51 -45.06 43.37 -10.30
N ALA A 52 -45.13 43.88 -9.08
CA ALA A 52 -46.12 44.86 -8.68
C ALA A 52 -45.74 46.25 -9.19
N VAL A 53 -46.64 46.94 -9.88
CA VAL A 53 -46.43 48.31 -10.40
C VAL A 53 -47.59 49.21 -10.04
N THR A 54 -47.34 50.51 -9.99
CA THR A 54 -48.38 51.52 -9.79
C THR A 54 -49.32 51.62 -11.00
N TYR A 55 -50.54 52.11 -10.79
CA TYR A 55 -51.52 52.24 -11.88
C TYR A 55 -51.02 53.16 -13.01
N SER A 56 -50.28 54.21 -12.67
CA SER A 56 -49.64 55.12 -13.64
C SER A 56 -48.57 54.42 -14.49
N GLU A 57 -47.75 53.55 -13.90
CA GLU A 57 -46.75 52.76 -14.64
C GLU A 57 -47.41 51.71 -15.54
N PHE A 58 -48.50 51.10 -15.06
CA PHE A 58 -49.32 50.22 -15.89
C PHE A 58 -49.87 50.94 -17.12
N GLN A 59 -50.42 52.14 -16.96
CA GLN A 59 -50.91 52.95 -18.09
C GLN A 59 -49.79 53.30 -19.09
N ASP A 60 -48.59 53.62 -18.61
CA ASP A 60 -47.42 53.88 -19.45
C ASP A 60 -46.98 52.65 -20.24
N TYR A 61 -46.99 51.46 -19.63
CA TYR A 61 -46.66 50.21 -20.32
C TYR A 61 -47.71 49.80 -21.36
N VAL A 62 -48.99 50.10 -21.13
CA VAL A 62 -50.05 49.90 -22.12
C VAL A 62 -49.86 50.84 -23.31
N LYS A 63 -49.62 52.14 -23.07
CA LYS A 63 -49.35 53.13 -24.13
C LYS A 63 -48.12 52.81 -24.98
N LYS A 64 -47.10 52.20 -24.38
CA LYS A 64 -45.88 51.75 -25.06
C LYS A 64 -46.06 50.44 -25.84
N GLY A 65 -47.24 49.81 -25.78
CA GLY A 65 -47.54 48.56 -26.48
C GLY A 65 -46.86 47.32 -25.91
N TYR A 66 -46.44 47.37 -24.65
CA TYR A 66 -45.68 46.28 -24.00
C TYR A 66 -46.58 45.16 -23.48
N VAL A 67 -47.88 45.41 -23.36
CA VAL A 67 -48.87 44.48 -22.80
C VAL A 67 -49.61 43.75 -23.91
N SER A 68 -49.80 42.43 -23.73
CA SER A 68 -50.46 41.52 -24.67
C SER A 68 -51.85 41.07 -24.23
N LYS A 69 -52.09 40.98 -22.91
CA LYS A 69 -53.38 40.58 -22.35
C LYS A 69 -53.55 41.27 -21.00
N VAL A 70 -54.74 41.77 -20.72
CA VAL A 70 -55.09 42.38 -19.42
C VAL A 70 -56.26 41.60 -18.82
N LEU A 71 -56.11 41.12 -17.60
CA LEU A 71 -57.16 40.52 -16.80
C LEU A 71 -57.52 41.48 -15.68
N GLY A 72 -58.78 41.90 -15.62
CA GLY A 72 -59.31 42.68 -14.52
C GLY A 72 -60.11 41.77 -13.59
N TYR A 73 -59.95 41.95 -12.28
CA TYR A 73 -60.73 41.22 -11.28
C TYR A 73 -61.65 42.19 -10.51
N GLU A 74 -62.77 41.69 -9.99
CA GLU A 74 -63.75 42.48 -9.22
C GLU A 74 -63.17 43.10 -7.94
N ASP A 75 -62.05 42.57 -7.42
CA ASP A 75 -61.36 43.10 -6.23
C ASP A 75 -60.42 44.28 -6.54
N LYS A 76 -60.56 44.87 -7.72
CA LYS A 76 -59.75 45.99 -8.26
C LYS A 76 -58.30 45.62 -8.59
N SER A 77 -57.95 44.34 -8.57
CA SER A 77 -56.64 43.89 -9.05
C SER A 77 -56.63 43.73 -10.57
N ILE A 78 -55.48 44.01 -11.17
CA ILE A 78 -55.22 43.86 -12.61
C ILE A 78 -54.00 42.98 -12.77
N GLU A 79 -54.08 42.01 -13.66
CA GLU A 79 -52.96 41.22 -14.14
C GLU A 79 -52.74 41.47 -15.63
N ALA A 80 -51.57 41.99 -15.99
CA ALA A 80 -51.19 42.23 -17.38
C ALA A 80 -50.05 41.30 -17.81
N PHE A 81 -50.23 40.61 -18.92
CA PHE A 81 -49.22 39.75 -19.54
C PHE A 81 -48.39 40.56 -20.51
N LEU A 82 -47.06 40.52 -20.38
CA LEU A 82 -46.16 41.24 -21.28
C LEU A 82 -45.86 40.47 -22.57
N LYS A 83 -45.62 41.21 -23.66
CA LYS A 83 -45.02 40.65 -24.88
C LYS A 83 -43.57 40.22 -24.61
N PRO A 84 -43.07 39.14 -25.24
CA PRO A 84 -41.69 38.65 -25.02
C PRO A 84 -40.61 39.71 -25.27
N THR A 85 -40.85 40.63 -26.21
CA THR A 85 -39.93 41.72 -26.58
C THR A 85 -39.81 42.80 -25.50
N ALA A 86 -40.81 42.94 -24.61
CA ALA A 86 -40.85 43.98 -23.59
C ALA A 86 -40.35 43.53 -22.21
N VAL A 87 -40.05 42.24 -22.04
CA VAL A 87 -39.65 41.65 -20.74
C VAL A 87 -38.36 42.28 -20.21
N GLY A 88 -37.36 42.48 -21.07
CA GLY A 88 -36.10 43.13 -20.69
C GLY A 88 -36.28 44.58 -20.20
N ALA A 89 -37.20 45.33 -20.80
CA ALA A 89 -37.46 46.72 -20.44
C ALA A 89 -38.19 46.87 -19.09
N VAL A 90 -39.06 45.93 -18.73
CA VAL A 90 -39.83 45.99 -17.48
C VAL A 90 -39.10 45.33 -16.31
N PHE A 91 -38.45 44.18 -16.55
CA PHE A 91 -37.83 43.36 -15.51
C PHE A 91 -36.30 43.52 -15.43
N GLY A 92 -35.66 44.23 -16.37
CA GLY A 92 -34.22 44.45 -16.38
C GLY A 92 -33.38 43.19 -16.64
N ALA A 93 -34.03 42.10 -17.09
CA ALA A 93 -33.41 40.79 -17.34
C ALA A 93 -34.07 40.08 -18.53
N ASP A 94 -33.32 39.22 -19.21
CA ASP A 94 -33.80 38.44 -20.35
C ASP A 94 -34.97 37.51 -19.98
N SER A 95 -35.87 37.30 -20.94
CA SER A 95 -37.07 36.45 -20.83
C SER A 95 -36.78 35.01 -20.39
N THR A 96 -35.56 34.54 -20.60
CA THR A 96 -35.06 33.23 -20.16
C THR A 96 -34.87 33.11 -18.65
N LYS A 97 -34.69 34.23 -17.93
CA LYS A 97 -34.53 34.27 -16.46
C LYS A 97 -35.83 34.59 -15.71
N VAL A 98 -36.77 35.29 -16.34
CA VAL A 98 -38.02 35.74 -15.71
C VAL A 98 -39.15 34.71 -15.86
N GLY A 99 -38.96 33.67 -16.68
CA GLY A 99 -39.89 32.55 -16.81
C GLY A 99 -40.87 32.71 -17.98
N ARG A 100 -41.52 31.60 -18.35
CA ARG A 100 -42.47 31.56 -19.47
C ARG A 100 -43.76 32.30 -19.07
N ASN A 101 -43.95 33.51 -19.61
CA ASN A 101 -45.09 34.43 -19.47
C ASN A 101 -45.10 35.35 -18.23
N PRO A 102 -44.15 36.31 -18.11
CA PRO A 102 -44.11 37.24 -16.98
C PRO A 102 -45.35 38.14 -16.92
N ILE A 103 -45.83 38.36 -15.69
CA ILE A 103 -47.03 39.17 -15.42
C ILE A 103 -46.68 40.42 -14.62
N ILE A 104 -47.44 41.48 -14.86
CA ILE A 104 -47.44 42.70 -14.06
C ILE A 104 -48.75 42.74 -13.29
N THR A 105 -48.69 42.95 -11.98
CA THR A 105 -49.87 43.14 -11.13
C THR A 105 -50.01 44.61 -10.75
N SER A 106 -51.20 45.19 -10.92
CA SER A 106 -51.52 46.54 -10.45
C SER A 106 -52.90 46.60 -9.79
N ARG A 107 -53.28 47.75 -9.23
CA ARG A 107 -54.62 48.00 -8.68
C ARG A 107 -55.26 49.20 -9.38
N THR A 108 -56.47 49.02 -9.90
CA THR A 108 -57.23 50.12 -10.51
C THR A 108 -58.12 50.84 -9.48
N PRO A 109 -58.37 52.15 -9.63
CA PRO A 109 -59.40 52.85 -8.86
C PRO A 109 -60.81 52.27 -9.06
N SER A 110 -61.17 51.85 -10.28
CA SER A 110 -62.44 51.18 -10.62
C SER A 110 -62.34 50.33 -11.90
N THR A 111 -63.19 49.31 -12.02
CA THR A 111 -63.29 48.44 -13.21
C THR A 111 -63.74 49.23 -14.45
N ASP A 112 -64.70 50.13 -14.29
CA ASP A 112 -65.29 50.88 -15.39
C ASP A 112 -64.29 51.85 -16.05
N LYS A 113 -63.41 52.46 -15.23
CA LYS A 113 -62.36 53.37 -15.74
C LYS A 113 -61.20 52.62 -16.42
N LEU A 114 -60.99 51.36 -16.05
CA LEU A 114 -60.01 50.50 -16.70
C LEU A 114 -60.48 50.10 -18.09
N GLU A 115 -61.77 49.77 -18.22
CA GLU A 115 -62.38 49.43 -19.50
C GLU A 115 -62.37 50.63 -20.47
N GLU A 116 -62.75 51.82 -20.00
CA GLU A 116 -62.69 53.06 -20.78
C GLU A 116 -61.26 53.38 -21.27
N PHE A 117 -60.24 53.18 -20.40
CA PHE A 117 -58.84 53.37 -20.75
C PHE A 117 -58.33 52.35 -21.79
N LEU A 118 -58.64 51.06 -21.61
CA LEU A 118 -58.21 50.02 -22.54
C LEU A 118 -58.90 50.14 -23.91
N GLN A 119 -60.13 50.63 -23.94
CA GLN A 119 -60.87 50.87 -25.18
C GLN A 119 -60.30 52.07 -25.96
N ALA A 120 -59.96 53.17 -25.28
CA ALA A 120 -59.31 54.33 -25.89
C ALA A 120 -57.92 53.99 -26.48
N GLU A 121 -57.11 53.18 -25.78
CA GLU A 121 -55.78 52.76 -26.27
C GLU A 121 -55.84 51.71 -27.38
N LYS A 122 -56.94 50.95 -27.46
CA LYS A 122 -57.22 50.03 -28.57
C LYS A 122 -57.61 50.80 -29.84
N GLU A 123 -58.38 51.89 -29.72
CA GLU A 123 -58.71 52.79 -30.82
C GLU A 123 -57.48 53.60 -31.29
N ALA A 124 -56.55 53.94 -30.39
CA ALA A 124 -55.29 54.60 -30.71
C ALA A 124 -54.22 53.66 -31.33
N GLY A 125 -54.47 52.34 -31.39
CA GLY A 125 -53.56 51.36 -31.99
C GLY A 125 -52.37 50.95 -31.13
N HIS A 126 -52.37 51.30 -29.83
CA HIS A 126 -51.29 50.98 -28.89
C HIS A 126 -51.51 49.67 -28.13
N PHE A 127 -52.71 49.10 -28.17
CA PHE A 127 -53.05 47.81 -27.55
C PHE A 127 -53.80 46.88 -28.51
N ASP A 128 -53.22 45.71 -28.78
CA ASP A 128 -53.75 44.65 -29.66
C ASP A 128 -54.29 43.43 -28.90
N GLY A 129 -54.33 43.52 -27.56
CA GLY A 129 -54.62 42.41 -26.67
C GLY A 129 -56.11 42.17 -26.37
N SER A 130 -56.38 41.02 -25.75
CA SER A 130 -57.71 40.70 -25.18
C SER A 130 -57.82 41.20 -23.74
N SER A 131 -58.98 41.76 -23.38
CA SER A 131 -59.39 41.99 -21.98
C SER A 131 -60.44 40.95 -21.57
N ASP A 132 -60.24 40.29 -20.43
CA ASP A 132 -61.13 39.24 -19.93
C ASP A 132 -61.33 39.39 -18.41
N TYR A 133 -62.53 39.10 -17.91
CA TYR A 133 -62.95 39.28 -16.51
C TYR A 133 -63.44 37.94 -15.95
N PRO A 134 -62.53 37.04 -15.53
CA PRO A 134 -62.92 35.71 -15.08
C PRO A 134 -63.57 35.75 -13.67
N PRO A 135 -64.71 35.08 -13.45
CA PRO A 135 -65.28 34.90 -12.12
C PRO A 135 -64.38 34.01 -11.25
N LYS A 136 -64.34 34.31 -9.94
CA LYS A 136 -63.47 33.66 -8.95
C LYS A 136 -63.58 32.13 -8.99
N SER A 137 -62.50 31.43 -9.36
CA SER A 137 -62.46 29.96 -9.33
C SER A 137 -62.52 29.44 -7.90
N ASP A 138 -63.45 28.52 -7.60
CA ASP A 138 -63.55 27.86 -6.29
C ASP A 138 -62.22 27.24 -5.86
N ILE A 139 -61.77 27.57 -4.65
CA ILE A 139 -60.46 27.17 -4.10
C ILE A 139 -60.46 25.68 -3.69
N PHE A 140 -61.63 25.10 -3.46
CA PHE A 140 -61.78 23.76 -2.90
C PHE A 140 -61.31 22.61 -3.83
N PRO A 141 -61.65 22.59 -5.14
CA PRO A 141 -61.12 21.59 -6.08
C PRO A 141 -59.60 21.67 -6.25
N ALA A 142 -59.01 22.88 -6.20
CA ALA A 142 -57.58 23.09 -6.37
C ALA A 142 -56.77 22.53 -5.18
N ILE A 143 -57.25 22.72 -3.95
CA ILE A 143 -56.62 22.14 -2.75
C ILE A 143 -56.68 20.60 -2.80
N LEU A 144 -57.81 20.03 -3.24
CA LEU A 144 -57.96 18.58 -3.31
C LEU A 144 -56.98 17.97 -4.33
N ILE A 145 -56.86 18.55 -5.52
CA ILE A 145 -55.92 18.07 -6.56
C ILE A 145 -54.46 18.23 -6.10
N GLN A 146 -54.15 19.21 -5.25
CA GLN A 146 -52.79 19.44 -4.76
C GLN A 146 -52.42 18.57 -3.54
N ILE A 147 -53.38 18.23 -2.68
CA ILE A 147 -53.16 17.41 -1.47
C ILE A 147 -53.34 15.91 -1.74
N LEU A 148 -54.24 15.53 -2.66
CA LEU A 148 -54.52 14.12 -2.97
C LEU A 148 -53.25 13.32 -3.35
N PRO A 149 -52.31 13.82 -4.17
CA PRO A 149 -51.08 13.09 -4.49
C PRO A 149 -50.20 12.85 -3.26
N LEU A 150 -50.12 13.82 -2.33
CA LEU A 150 -49.35 13.70 -1.09
C LEU A 150 -49.97 12.65 -0.16
N VAL A 151 -51.30 12.70 0.01
CA VAL A 151 -52.04 11.73 0.85
C VAL A 151 -51.95 10.33 0.26
N LEU A 152 -52.04 10.19 -1.06
CA LEU A 152 -51.90 8.90 -1.74
C LEU A 152 -50.49 8.33 -1.58
N LEU A 153 -49.45 9.17 -1.66
CA LEU A 153 -48.06 8.76 -1.41
C LEU A 153 -47.87 8.29 0.03
N VAL A 154 -48.39 9.03 1.02
CA VAL A 154 -48.32 8.64 2.44
C VAL A 154 -49.10 7.35 2.70
N ALA A 155 -50.29 7.19 2.12
CA ALA A 155 -51.08 5.97 2.26
C ALA A 155 -50.40 4.76 1.62
N LEU A 156 -49.80 4.93 0.44
CA LEU A 156 -49.04 3.90 -0.26
C LEU A 156 -47.77 3.53 0.51
N TRP A 157 -47.07 4.52 1.08
CA TRP A 157 -45.92 4.32 1.97
C TRP A 157 -46.28 3.50 3.21
N ILE A 158 -47.39 3.83 3.88
CA ILE A 158 -47.88 3.09 5.05
C ILE A 158 -48.30 1.66 4.66
N PHE A 159 -48.96 1.49 3.51
CA PHE A 159 -49.34 0.19 2.98
C PHE A 159 -48.13 -0.71 2.67
N PHE A 160 -47.06 -0.15 2.08
CA PHE A 160 -45.82 -0.88 1.81
C PHE A 160 -45.05 -1.22 3.10
N MET A 161 -44.93 -0.29 4.06
CA MET A 161 -44.30 -0.59 5.36
C MET A 161 -45.03 -1.72 6.11
N ARG A 162 -46.37 -1.74 6.07
CA ARG A 162 -47.16 -2.83 6.67
C ARG A 162 -46.95 -4.18 5.99
N ARG A 163 -46.69 -4.19 4.67
CA ARG A 163 -46.50 -5.44 3.91
C ARG A 163 -45.07 -5.95 3.94
N MET A 164 -44.08 -5.08 4.11
CA MET A 164 -42.67 -5.44 4.26
C MET A 164 -42.33 -5.95 5.67
N SER A 165 -43.16 -5.63 6.68
CA SER A 165 -43.08 -6.16 8.05
C SER A 165 -43.56 -7.63 8.17
N GLY A 166 -44.34 -8.13 7.21
CA GLY A 166 -44.97 -9.45 7.26
C GLY A 166 -44.10 -10.65 6.86
N GLY A 167 -42.80 -10.47 6.59
CA GLY A 167 -41.93 -11.57 6.16
C GLY A 167 -40.45 -11.31 6.39
N GLY A 168 -39.94 -11.74 7.54
CA GLY A 168 -38.51 -11.80 7.84
C GLY A 168 -37.98 -10.63 8.67
N SER A 169 -37.78 -10.87 9.97
CA SER A 169 -36.82 -10.21 10.87
C SER A 169 -36.47 -8.73 10.60
N GLY A 170 -37.47 -7.87 10.46
CA GLY A 170 -37.30 -6.44 10.19
C GLY A 170 -38.21 -5.59 11.06
N GLY A 171 -38.11 -5.75 12.38
CA GLY A 171 -38.69 -4.79 13.32
C GLY A 171 -37.96 -3.44 13.27
N PRO A 172 -38.44 -2.40 13.98
CA PRO A 172 -37.84 -1.05 14.04
C PRO A 172 -36.37 -0.96 14.52
N GLY A 173 -35.70 -2.09 14.77
CA GLY A 173 -34.29 -2.19 15.15
C GLY A 173 -33.28 -2.32 14.00
N GLY A 174 -33.71 -2.43 12.73
CA GLY A 174 -32.81 -2.63 11.60
C GLY A 174 -31.86 -1.45 11.31
N VAL A 175 -32.26 -0.22 11.63
CA VAL A 175 -31.45 1.00 11.44
C VAL A 175 -30.40 1.16 12.56
N PHE A 176 -30.59 0.51 13.71
CA PHE A 176 -29.68 0.59 14.87
C PHE A 176 -28.47 -0.35 14.78
N ASN A 177 -28.39 -1.23 13.77
CA ASN A 177 -27.27 -2.16 13.64
C ASN A 177 -26.08 -1.60 12.84
N VAL A 178 -26.16 -0.34 12.37
CA VAL A 178 -25.13 0.31 11.52
C VAL A 178 -23.88 0.71 12.31
N GLY A 179 -23.99 0.85 13.64
CA GLY A 179 -22.90 1.32 14.52
C GLY A 179 -22.09 0.24 15.26
N LYS A 180 -22.37 -1.06 15.04
CA LYS A 180 -21.59 -2.15 15.67
C LYS A 180 -20.24 -2.34 15.00
N SER A 181 -19.23 -2.68 15.80
CA SER A 181 -17.91 -3.01 15.31
C SER A 181 -17.95 -4.28 14.44
N LYS A 182 -17.27 -4.23 13.28
CA LYS A 182 -17.06 -5.38 12.39
C LYS A 182 -15.80 -6.20 12.76
N ALA A 183 -15.20 -5.93 13.92
CA ALA A 183 -13.95 -6.57 14.34
C ALA A 183 -14.02 -8.09 14.22
N GLN A 184 -13.03 -8.68 13.58
CA GLN A 184 -12.83 -10.12 13.64
C GLN A 184 -12.19 -10.45 14.99
N LEU A 185 -12.95 -11.14 15.84
CA LEU A 185 -12.46 -11.63 17.12
C LEU A 185 -11.94 -13.05 16.98
N PHE A 186 -10.68 -13.23 17.38
CA PHE A 186 -10.08 -14.54 17.57
C PHE A 186 -10.03 -14.84 19.07
N GLU A 187 -10.78 -15.86 19.50
CA GLU A 187 -10.88 -16.23 20.91
C GLU A 187 -9.68 -17.05 21.40
N LYS A 188 -9.46 -17.05 22.72
CA LYS A 188 -8.38 -17.76 23.41
C LYS A 188 -8.47 -19.27 23.11
N GLY A 189 -7.38 -19.87 22.62
CA GLY A 189 -7.34 -21.28 22.17
C GLY A 189 -7.96 -21.54 20.79
N GLY A 190 -8.41 -20.50 20.07
CA GLY A 190 -8.90 -20.56 18.70
C GLY A 190 -7.77 -20.43 17.64
N ALA A 191 -8.17 -20.21 16.38
CA ALA A 191 -7.38 -20.38 15.15
C ALA A 191 -6.05 -19.61 14.99
N ILE A 192 -5.61 -18.78 15.95
CA ILE A 192 -4.29 -18.13 15.89
C ILE A 192 -3.25 -19.09 16.50
N LYS A 193 -2.67 -19.93 15.64
CA LYS A 193 -1.53 -20.81 15.98
C LYS A 193 -0.16 -20.17 15.71
N ILE A 194 -0.16 -18.90 15.28
CA ILE A 194 1.04 -18.19 14.84
C ILE A 194 1.80 -17.75 16.09
N THR A 195 3.06 -18.10 16.17
CA THR A 195 3.97 -17.79 17.28
C THR A 195 5.21 -17.06 16.76
N PHE A 196 6.15 -16.65 17.62
CA PHE A 196 7.39 -16.02 17.16
C PHE A 196 8.25 -16.95 16.30
N LYS A 197 8.00 -18.27 16.34
CA LYS A 197 8.66 -19.26 15.48
C LYS A 197 8.24 -19.18 14.00
N ASP A 198 7.07 -18.60 13.73
CA ASP A 198 6.53 -18.44 12.38
C ASP A 198 6.90 -17.08 11.76
N VAL A 199 7.46 -16.17 12.56
CA VAL A 199 8.04 -14.91 12.12
C VAL A 199 9.54 -15.11 12.00
N ALA A 200 10.12 -15.01 10.81
CA ALA A 200 11.57 -15.07 10.61
C ALA A 200 12.19 -13.67 10.65
N GLY A 201 13.46 -13.57 11.05
CA GLY A 201 14.17 -12.29 11.19
C GLY A 201 13.55 -11.36 12.25
N LEU A 202 13.75 -10.05 12.07
CA LEU A 202 13.20 -8.97 12.89
C LEU A 202 13.58 -9.10 14.36
N ALA A 203 14.86 -9.41 14.65
CA ALA A 203 15.32 -9.65 16.01
C ALA A 203 15.05 -8.45 16.94
N GLU A 204 15.33 -7.24 16.47
CA GLU A 204 15.11 -5.99 17.22
C GLU A 204 13.62 -5.75 17.50
N ALA A 205 12.77 -5.85 16.46
CA ALA A 205 11.33 -5.68 16.63
C ALA A 205 10.71 -6.76 17.52
N LYS A 206 11.18 -8.01 17.45
CA LYS A 206 10.74 -9.08 18.35
C LYS A 206 11.12 -8.79 19.80
N GLN A 207 12.34 -8.33 20.06
CA GLN A 207 12.78 -7.98 21.40
C GLN A 207 11.90 -6.86 22.00
N GLU A 208 11.59 -5.83 21.22
CA GLU A 208 10.71 -4.75 21.71
C GLU A 208 9.28 -5.21 22.01
N VAL A 209 8.74 -6.15 21.22
CA VAL A 209 7.39 -6.67 21.47
C VAL A 209 7.38 -7.80 22.50
N GLU A 210 8.51 -8.44 22.77
CA GLU A 210 8.64 -9.45 23.83
C GLU A 210 8.31 -8.86 25.21
N GLU A 211 8.67 -7.60 25.46
CA GLU A 211 8.25 -6.87 26.68
C GLU A 211 6.71 -6.76 26.79
N ILE A 212 6.02 -6.57 25.67
CA ILE A 212 4.55 -6.50 25.61
C ILE A 212 3.96 -7.89 25.91
N VAL A 213 4.59 -8.96 25.42
CA VAL A 213 4.18 -10.34 25.71
C VAL A 213 4.39 -10.67 27.19
N GLU A 214 5.56 -10.37 27.75
CA GLU A 214 5.88 -10.61 29.16
C GLU A 214 4.91 -9.86 30.07
N PHE A 215 4.58 -8.61 29.71
CA PHE A 215 3.58 -7.83 30.42
C PHE A 215 2.19 -8.48 30.42
N LEU A 216 1.72 -8.99 29.27
CA LEU A 216 0.42 -9.66 29.18
C LEU A 216 0.38 -10.99 29.95
N LYS A 217 1.53 -11.66 30.12
CA LYS A 217 1.67 -12.89 30.93
C LYS A 217 1.74 -12.60 32.42
N GLU A 218 2.55 -11.62 32.82
CA GLU A 218 2.87 -11.29 34.22
C GLU A 218 2.73 -9.79 34.52
N PRO A 219 1.51 -9.23 34.48
CA PRO A 219 1.31 -7.78 34.66
C PRO A 219 1.65 -7.27 36.07
N GLN A 220 1.63 -8.17 37.08
CA GLN A 220 1.95 -7.83 38.49
C GLN A 220 3.41 -7.40 38.66
N LYS A 221 4.34 -8.09 37.98
CA LYS A 221 5.79 -7.81 38.02
C LYS A 221 6.11 -6.34 37.72
N TYR A 222 5.40 -5.74 36.76
CA TYR A 222 5.57 -4.34 36.38
C TYR A 222 4.78 -3.38 37.27
N THR A 223 3.57 -3.77 37.69
CA THR A 223 2.70 -2.94 38.55
C THR A 223 3.31 -2.74 39.94
N ASP A 224 3.91 -3.78 40.51
CA ASP A 224 4.53 -3.74 41.86
C ASP A 224 5.76 -2.82 41.90
N LEU A 225 6.47 -2.69 40.78
CA LEU A 225 7.60 -1.79 40.61
C LEU A 225 7.17 -0.34 40.25
N GLY A 226 5.86 -0.07 40.13
CA GLY A 226 5.33 1.23 39.73
C GLY A 226 5.50 1.54 38.24
N GLY A 227 5.80 0.52 37.42
CA GLY A 227 5.92 0.64 35.98
C GLY A 227 4.57 0.99 35.34
N LYS A 228 4.58 1.93 34.39
CA LYS A 228 3.40 2.28 33.60
C LYS A 228 3.35 1.45 32.34
N ILE A 229 2.16 0.93 32.06
CA ILE A 229 1.89 0.04 30.95
C ILE A 229 1.78 0.87 29.67
N PRO A 230 2.52 0.54 28.60
CA PRO A 230 2.32 1.19 27.30
C PRO A 230 0.91 0.86 26.80
N LYS A 231 0.10 1.90 26.61
CA LYS A 231 -1.29 1.75 26.17
C LYS A 231 -1.40 1.32 24.71
N GLY A 232 -0.41 1.69 23.90
CA GLY A 232 -0.30 1.23 22.53
C GLY A 232 1.10 1.32 21.95
N ALA A 233 1.32 0.52 20.91
CA ALA A 233 2.53 0.51 20.11
C ALA A 233 2.18 0.60 18.62
N LEU A 234 2.98 1.33 17.87
CA LEU A 234 2.84 1.51 16.43
C LEU A 234 3.95 0.73 15.71
N LEU A 235 3.57 -0.26 14.91
CA LEU A 235 4.45 -0.96 13.98
C LEU A 235 4.58 -0.13 12.71
N VAL A 236 5.78 0.39 12.45
CA VAL A 236 6.08 1.26 11.31
C VAL A 236 7.00 0.53 10.35
N GLY A 237 6.70 0.53 9.07
CA GLY A 237 7.66 0.04 8.07
C GLY A 237 7.02 -0.21 6.71
N PRO A 238 7.80 -0.57 5.69
CA PRO A 238 7.31 -0.80 4.34
C PRO A 238 6.21 -1.88 4.26
N PRO A 239 5.35 -1.88 3.23
CA PRO A 239 4.37 -2.95 3.05
C PRO A 239 5.06 -4.31 2.89
N GLY A 240 4.41 -5.38 3.36
CA GLY A 240 4.92 -6.74 3.17
C GLY A 240 6.02 -7.20 4.15
N THR A 241 6.44 -6.38 5.12
CA THR A 241 7.44 -6.75 6.14
C THR A 241 6.89 -7.58 7.31
N GLY A 242 5.62 -8.01 7.24
CA GLY A 242 5.04 -8.89 8.25
C GLY A 242 4.51 -8.20 9.51
N LYS A 243 4.22 -6.90 9.49
CA LYS A 243 3.61 -6.16 10.63
C LYS A 243 2.36 -6.85 11.21
N THR A 244 1.41 -7.23 10.35
CA THR A 244 0.20 -7.97 10.74
C THR A 244 0.52 -9.38 11.28
N LEU A 245 1.57 -10.02 10.75
CA LEU A 245 2.01 -11.35 11.20
C LEU A 245 2.65 -11.26 12.59
N LEU A 246 3.50 -10.25 12.82
CA LEU A 246 4.12 -9.96 14.11
C LEU A 246 3.05 -9.69 15.16
N ALA A 247 2.06 -8.84 14.89
CA ALA A 247 0.97 -8.58 15.83
C ALA A 247 0.17 -9.84 16.20
N LYS A 248 -0.06 -10.76 15.25
CA LYS A 248 -0.69 -12.06 15.52
C LYS A 248 0.20 -12.98 16.35
N ALA A 249 1.50 -13.02 16.06
CA ALA A 249 2.47 -13.81 16.81
C ALA A 249 2.53 -13.38 18.28
N VAL A 250 2.47 -12.07 18.55
CA VAL A 250 2.48 -11.48 19.90
C VAL A 250 1.26 -11.93 20.70
N ALA A 251 0.08 -11.93 20.07
CA ALA A 251 -1.13 -12.45 20.69
C ALA A 251 -1.06 -13.97 20.94
N GLY A 252 -0.49 -14.73 20.00
CA GLY A 252 -0.27 -16.17 20.12
C GLY A 252 0.70 -16.52 21.26
N GLU A 253 1.80 -15.77 21.39
CA GLU A 253 2.80 -15.94 22.45
C GLU A 253 2.25 -15.58 23.82
N ALA A 254 1.48 -14.49 23.92
CA ALA A 254 0.80 -14.09 25.15
C ALA A 254 -0.43 -14.95 25.49
N ASN A 255 -0.95 -15.71 24.51
CA ASN A 255 -2.17 -16.51 24.62
C ASN A 255 -3.40 -15.70 25.11
N VAL A 256 -3.62 -14.54 24.48
CA VAL A 256 -4.73 -13.61 24.77
C VAL A 256 -5.65 -13.44 23.56
N PRO A 257 -6.93 -13.05 23.73
CA PRO A 257 -7.81 -12.72 22.61
C PRO A 257 -7.24 -11.61 21.73
N PHE A 258 -7.46 -11.74 20.42
CA PHE A 258 -6.97 -10.81 19.40
C PHE A 258 -8.13 -10.24 18.59
N PHE A 259 -8.30 -8.93 18.60
CA PHE A 259 -9.24 -8.20 17.76
C PHE A 259 -8.50 -7.62 16.56
N SER A 260 -8.91 -7.97 15.34
CA SER A 260 -8.30 -7.44 14.11
C SER A 260 -9.29 -6.56 13.35
N LEU A 261 -8.88 -5.33 13.03
CA LEU A 261 -9.64 -4.38 12.23
C LEU A 261 -8.73 -3.66 11.22
N ALA A 262 -9.28 -3.25 10.08
CA ALA A 262 -8.61 -2.32 9.18
C ALA A 262 -9.00 -0.87 9.53
N GLY A 263 -8.07 0.08 9.40
CA GLY A 263 -8.32 1.50 9.61
C GLY A 263 -9.42 2.02 8.68
N SER A 264 -9.51 1.48 7.46
CA SER A 264 -10.59 1.78 6.51
C SER A 264 -11.98 1.42 7.03
N ASP A 265 -12.12 0.45 7.95
CA ASP A 265 -13.43 0.03 8.49
C ASP A 265 -14.11 1.12 9.34
N PHE A 266 -13.35 2.13 9.75
CA PHE A 266 -13.88 3.26 10.50
C PHE A 266 -14.22 4.47 9.63
N VAL A 267 -13.86 4.45 8.34
CA VAL A 267 -14.15 5.54 7.40
C VAL A 267 -15.41 5.18 6.61
N GLU A 268 -16.52 5.86 6.87
CA GLU A 268 -17.77 5.64 6.14
C GLU A 268 -18.44 6.94 5.69
N MET A 269 -19.34 6.83 4.71
CA MET A 269 -20.10 7.97 4.17
C MET A 269 -21.05 8.62 5.20
N PHE A 270 -21.38 7.91 6.28
CA PHE A 270 -22.31 8.38 7.30
C PHE A 270 -21.55 8.94 8.51
N VAL A 271 -21.76 10.23 8.75
CA VAL A 271 -21.16 10.96 9.88
C VAL A 271 -21.48 10.25 11.21
N GLY A 272 -20.45 9.99 12.01
CA GLY A 272 -20.58 9.43 13.35
C GLY A 272 -20.67 7.90 13.43
N VAL A 273 -20.76 7.19 12.30
CA VAL A 273 -20.70 5.72 12.29
C VAL A 273 -19.32 5.22 12.71
N GLY A 274 -18.25 5.81 12.18
CA GLY A 274 -16.87 5.49 12.57
C GLY A 274 -16.63 5.66 14.07
N ALA A 275 -17.00 6.81 14.63
CA ALA A 275 -16.93 7.06 16.07
C ALA A 275 -17.75 6.05 16.92
N SER A 276 -18.93 5.63 16.46
CA SER A 276 -19.71 4.59 17.16
C SER A 276 -18.99 3.24 17.17
N ARG A 277 -18.35 2.86 16.05
CA ARG A 277 -17.60 1.60 15.95
C ARG A 277 -16.38 1.59 16.85
N VAL A 278 -15.67 2.71 16.95
CA VAL A 278 -14.56 2.88 17.89
C VAL A 278 -15.04 2.65 19.32
N ARG A 279 -16.16 3.26 19.73
CA ARG A 279 -16.73 3.04 21.08
C ARG A 279 -17.10 1.59 21.33
N ASP A 280 -17.77 0.94 20.38
CA ASP A 280 -18.19 -0.46 20.50
C ASP A 280 -16.99 -1.42 20.56
N LEU A 281 -15.97 -1.19 19.72
CA LEU A 281 -14.71 -1.95 19.74
C LEU A 281 -14.06 -1.90 21.12
N PHE A 282 -13.90 -0.70 21.68
CA PHE A 282 -13.22 -0.52 22.96
C PHE A 282 -14.05 -1.07 24.13
N LYS A 283 -15.38 -1.03 24.03
CA LYS A 283 -16.27 -1.70 24.97
C LYS A 283 -16.07 -3.23 24.97
N GLN A 284 -16.05 -3.85 23.79
CA GLN A 284 -15.81 -5.29 23.66
C GLN A 284 -14.41 -5.70 24.11
N ALA A 285 -13.39 -4.88 23.84
CA ALA A 285 -12.03 -5.11 24.32
C ALA A 285 -11.95 -5.07 25.85
N LYS A 286 -12.64 -4.11 26.50
CA LYS A 286 -12.74 -4.04 27.96
C LYS A 286 -13.40 -5.27 28.58
N GLU A 287 -14.44 -5.81 27.93
CA GLU A 287 -15.13 -7.02 28.39
C GLU A 287 -14.27 -8.30 28.27
N LYS A 288 -13.30 -8.33 27.36
CA LYS A 288 -12.42 -9.48 27.09
C LYS A 288 -10.97 -9.29 27.53
N ALA A 289 -10.69 -8.32 28.40
CA ALA A 289 -9.35 -8.07 28.92
C ALA A 289 -8.84 -9.25 29.80
N PRO A 290 -7.54 -9.59 29.75
CA PRO A 290 -6.49 -8.98 28.94
C PRO A 290 -6.58 -9.40 27.46
N CYS A 291 -6.45 -8.45 26.54
CA CYS A 291 -6.54 -8.69 25.09
C CYS A 291 -5.72 -7.70 24.27
N ILE A 292 -5.48 -8.03 23.00
CA ILE A 292 -4.82 -7.16 22.02
C ILE A 292 -5.84 -6.67 21.00
N VAL A 293 -5.85 -5.36 20.76
CA VAL A 293 -6.58 -4.73 19.65
C VAL A 293 -5.59 -4.32 18.57
N PHE A 294 -5.70 -4.92 17.40
CA PHE A 294 -4.86 -4.62 16.24
C PHE A 294 -5.64 -3.81 15.19
N ILE A 295 -5.09 -2.65 14.83
CA ILE A 295 -5.62 -1.78 13.77
C ILE A 295 -4.58 -1.69 12.65
N ASP A 296 -4.85 -2.36 11.53
CA ASP A 296 -4.02 -2.23 10.32
C ASP A 296 -4.33 -0.93 9.58
N GLU A 297 -3.40 -0.40 8.79
CA GLU A 297 -3.59 0.83 7.99
C GLU A 297 -4.21 1.99 8.81
N ILE A 298 -3.64 2.26 10.00
CA ILE A 298 -4.15 3.30 10.90
C ILE A 298 -4.12 4.68 10.25
N ASP A 299 -3.32 4.90 9.20
CA ASP A 299 -3.24 6.13 8.44
C ASP A 299 -4.54 6.51 7.73
N ALA A 300 -5.42 5.55 7.43
CA ALA A 300 -6.77 5.82 6.92
C ALA A 300 -7.57 6.75 7.85
N VAL A 301 -7.54 6.49 9.16
CA VAL A 301 -8.19 7.32 10.19
C VAL A 301 -7.26 8.34 10.82
N GLY A 302 -5.96 8.07 10.82
CA GLY A 302 -4.96 8.76 11.63
C GLY A 302 -4.16 9.84 10.91
N ARG A 303 -4.30 10.01 9.59
CA ARG A 303 -3.67 11.10 8.83
C ARG A 303 -3.88 12.52 9.40
N ALA A 304 -2.85 13.34 9.39
CA ALA A 304 -2.84 14.70 9.90
C ALA A 304 -3.89 15.57 9.20
N ARG A 305 -4.43 16.53 9.95
CA ARG A 305 -5.42 17.49 9.46
C ARG A 305 -4.83 18.31 8.32
N GLY A 306 -5.47 18.28 7.15
CA GLY A 306 -5.03 19.09 6.03
C GLY A 306 -5.17 20.58 6.35
N LYS A 307 -4.14 21.39 6.10
CA LYS A 307 -4.16 22.86 6.28
C LYS A 307 -5.16 23.60 5.37
N ASN A 308 -5.87 22.88 4.48
CA ASN A 308 -6.89 23.45 3.60
C ASN A 308 -8.32 23.02 4.03
N PRO A 309 -9.02 23.84 4.83
CA PRO A 309 -10.40 23.59 5.27
C PRO A 309 -11.49 23.77 4.18
N ALA A 310 -11.13 23.93 2.90
CA ALA A 310 -12.06 24.35 1.84
C ALA A 310 -12.86 23.21 1.16
N MET A 311 -12.71 21.95 1.58
CA MET A 311 -13.48 20.82 1.04
C MET A 311 -13.96 19.92 2.19
N GLY A 312 -15.27 19.95 2.46
CA GLY A 312 -15.95 19.31 3.60
C GLY A 312 -15.97 17.77 3.62
N GLY A 313 -14.88 17.11 3.23
CA GLY A 313 -14.69 15.66 3.33
C GLY A 313 -13.90 15.21 4.56
N ASN A 314 -13.40 16.14 5.39
CA ASN A 314 -12.53 15.81 6.54
C ASN A 314 -13.29 15.57 7.86
N ASP A 315 -14.55 15.99 7.97
CA ASP A 315 -15.26 16.06 9.27
C ASP A 315 -15.53 14.69 9.91
N GLU A 316 -15.84 13.66 9.10
CA GLU A 316 -16.11 12.31 9.60
C GLU A 316 -14.84 11.65 10.14
N ARG A 317 -13.76 11.72 9.36
CA ARG A 317 -12.45 11.19 9.69
C ARG A 317 -11.87 11.85 10.95
N GLU A 318 -12.01 13.17 11.08
CA GLU A 318 -11.60 13.90 12.27
C GLU A 318 -12.40 13.52 13.52
N ASN A 319 -13.71 13.34 13.38
CA ASN A 319 -14.55 12.91 14.50
C ASN A 319 -14.19 11.49 14.97
N THR A 320 -14.01 10.57 14.04
CA THR A 320 -13.57 9.19 14.31
C THR A 320 -12.18 9.17 14.98
N LEU A 321 -11.24 10.00 14.50
CA LEU A 321 -9.92 10.15 15.11
C LEU A 321 -10.01 10.66 16.55
N ASN A 322 -10.75 11.74 16.79
CA ASN A 322 -10.91 12.30 18.15
C ASN A 322 -11.57 11.29 19.11
N GLN A 323 -12.52 10.48 18.62
CA GLN A 323 -13.11 9.42 19.41
C GLN A 323 -12.10 8.33 19.77
N LEU A 324 -11.23 7.94 18.83
CA LEU A 324 -10.13 6.99 19.09
C LEU A 324 -9.19 7.53 20.17
N LEU A 325 -8.78 8.79 20.05
CA LEU A 325 -7.93 9.46 21.05
C LEU A 325 -8.59 9.49 22.44
N THR A 326 -9.89 9.79 22.49
CA THR A 326 -10.66 9.83 23.74
C THR A 326 -10.74 8.45 24.40
N GLU A 327 -10.95 7.38 23.62
CA GLU A 327 -11.00 6.02 24.16
C GLU A 327 -9.61 5.53 24.62
N MET A 328 -8.53 5.91 23.93
CA MET A 328 -7.14 5.62 24.34
C MET A 328 -6.78 6.31 25.67
N ASP A 329 -7.12 7.59 25.79
CA ASP A 329 -6.88 8.37 27.01
C ASP A 329 -7.76 7.86 28.16
N GLY A 330 -8.99 7.42 27.86
CA GLY A 330 -9.99 6.93 28.81
C GLY A 330 -9.67 5.59 29.50
N PHE A 331 -8.62 4.88 29.10
CA PHE A 331 -8.14 3.71 29.83
C PHE A 331 -7.40 4.08 31.12
N GLY A 332 -7.79 3.45 32.23
CA GLY A 332 -6.90 3.34 33.39
C GLY A 332 -5.62 2.61 33.00
N SER A 333 -4.49 2.98 33.62
CA SER A 333 -3.17 2.41 33.32
C SER A 333 -3.11 0.88 33.47
N ASN A 334 -4.04 0.25 34.19
CA ASN A 334 -4.04 -1.19 34.49
C ASN A 334 -5.24 -1.95 33.90
N SER A 335 -5.77 -1.52 32.75
CA SER A 335 -6.96 -2.15 32.13
C SER A 335 -6.66 -3.46 31.37
N GLY A 336 -5.39 -3.82 31.18
CA GLY A 336 -4.98 -5.05 30.49
C GLY A 336 -5.28 -5.08 28.98
N VAL A 337 -5.64 -3.93 28.38
CA VAL A 337 -5.90 -3.80 26.94
C VAL A 337 -4.71 -3.09 26.29
N ILE A 338 -4.14 -3.72 25.26
CA ILE A 338 -3.02 -3.16 24.50
C ILE A 338 -3.45 -2.93 23.06
N ILE A 339 -3.17 -1.73 22.53
CA ILE A 339 -3.51 -1.36 21.16
C ILE A 339 -2.24 -1.43 20.31
N LEU A 340 -2.22 -2.36 19.37
CA LEU A 340 -1.21 -2.42 18.32
C LEU A 340 -1.78 -1.79 17.05
N ALA A 341 -1.04 -0.89 16.43
CA ALA A 341 -1.41 -0.34 15.13
C ALA A 341 -0.29 -0.55 14.12
N ALA A 342 -0.62 -0.71 12.84
CA ALA A 342 0.36 -0.78 11.77
C ALA A 342 0.17 0.38 10.78
N THR A 343 1.27 0.97 10.32
CA THR A 343 1.28 1.95 9.24
C THR A 343 2.47 1.72 8.31
N ASN A 344 2.29 2.06 7.04
CA ASN A 344 3.40 2.17 6.09
C ASN A 344 4.01 3.59 6.08
N ARG A 345 3.28 4.56 6.63
CA ARG A 345 3.60 5.99 6.56
C ARG A 345 3.36 6.65 7.91
N VAL A 346 4.41 6.84 8.69
CA VAL A 346 4.33 7.55 9.97
C VAL A 346 4.30 9.07 9.78
N ASP A 347 4.87 9.56 8.68
CA ASP A 347 4.96 10.97 8.29
C ASP A 347 3.58 11.62 8.12
N VAL A 348 2.61 10.87 7.61
CA VAL A 348 1.26 11.39 7.37
C VAL A 348 0.40 11.39 8.62
N LEU A 349 0.79 10.73 9.72
CA LEU A 349 -0.06 10.59 10.91
C LEU A 349 -0.16 11.88 11.72
N ASP A 350 -1.31 12.08 12.37
CA ASP A 350 -1.53 13.17 13.31
C ASP A 350 -0.60 12.99 14.51
N LYS A 351 0.21 14.02 14.80
CA LYS A 351 1.15 14.03 15.93
C LYS A 351 0.47 13.77 17.27
N ALA A 352 -0.85 14.01 17.38
CA ALA A 352 -1.61 13.68 18.56
C ALA A 352 -1.65 12.17 18.86
N LEU A 353 -1.61 11.29 17.86
CA LEU A 353 -1.57 9.84 18.04
C LEU A 353 -0.25 9.35 18.66
N LEU A 354 0.85 10.05 18.35
CA LEU A 354 2.22 9.69 18.74
C LEU A 354 2.64 10.28 20.11
N ARG A 355 1.71 10.88 20.86
CA ARG A 355 1.98 11.45 22.18
C ARG A 355 1.92 10.38 23.26
N ALA A 356 2.70 10.59 24.32
CA ALA A 356 2.68 9.78 25.54
C ALA A 356 1.25 9.55 26.08
N GLY A 357 0.92 8.32 26.46
CA GLY A 357 -0.41 7.84 26.80
C GLY A 357 -1.22 7.24 25.62
N ARG A 358 -0.67 7.19 24.40
CA ARG A 358 -1.34 6.68 23.19
C ARG A 358 -0.46 5.67 22.47
N PHE A 359 0.09 5.99 21.30
CA PHE A 359 1.14 5.17 20.66
C PHE A 359 2.50 5.64 21.15
N ASP A 360 2.85 5.19 22.35
CA ASP A 360 4.05 5.62 23.07
C ASP A 360 5.31 4.96 22.53
N ARG A 361 5.14 3.76 21.94
CA ARG A 361 6.21 2.99 21.31
C ARG A 361 6.04 2.99 19.81
N GLN A 362 7.13 3.26 19.10
CA GLN A 362 7.22 3.12 17.65
C GLN A 362 8.25 2.04 17.38
N ILE A 363 7.79 0.92 16.84
CA ILE A 363 8.60 -0.26 16.58
C ILE A 363 8.79 -0.30 15.07
N HIS A 364 10.03 -0.14 14.64
CA HIS A 364 10.37 -0.18 13.21
C HIS A 364 10.46 -1.63 12.74
N VAL A 365 9.78 -1.94 11.64
CA VAL A 365 9.70 -3.24 10.99
C VAL A 365 10.17 -3.05 9.56
N ASP A 366 11.48 -2.97 9.42
CA ASP A 366 12.15 -2.65 8.16
C ASP A 366 12.23 -3.87 7.21
N LEU A 367 12.83 -3.65 6.04
CA LEU A 367 13.06 -4.73 5.08
C LEU A 367 14.13 -5.70 5.64
N PRO A 368 13.99 -7.00 5.38
CA PRO A 368 14.92 -7.99 5.91
C PRO A 368 16.31 -7.89 5.30
N ASP A 369 17.33 -7.99 6.15
CA ASP A 369 18.74 -8.11 5.75
C ASP A 369 19.02 -9.45 5.05
N LEU A 370 20.20 -9.60 4.43
CA LEU A 370 20.61 -10.86 3.78
C LEU A 370 20.39 -12.11 4.66
N ASN A 371 20.78 -12.05 5.94
CA ASN A 371 20.62 -13.18 6.86
C ASN A 371 19.15 -13.43 7.20
N GLU A 372 18.38 -12.37 7.43
CA GLU A 372 16.95 -12.46 7.74
C GLU A 372 16.18 -13.00 6.53
N ARG A 373 16.56 -12.62 5.30
CA ARG A 373 16.00 -13.21 4.07
C ARG A 373 16.22 -14.71 4.02
N LYS A 374 17.40 -15.22 4.38
CA LYS A 374 17.65 -16.67 4.47
C LYS A 374 16.68 -17.36 5.43
N GLU A 375 16.44 -16.76 6.60
CA GLU A 375 15.46 -17.29 7.57
C GLU A 375 14.03 -17.25 7.02
N VAL A 376 13.65 -16.16 6.35
CA VAL A 376 12.33 -15.99 5.73
C VAL A 376 12.10 -17.02 4.62
N PHE A 377 13.10 -17.25 3.75
CA PHE A 377 13.08 -18.37 2.81
C PHE A 377 12.94 -19.70 3.55
N GLY A 378 13.67 -19.91 4.64
CA GLY A 378 13.57 -21.11 5.48
C GLY A 378 12.14 -21.38 5.99
N VAL A 379 11.36 -20.36 6.32
CA VAL A 379 9.95 -20.51 6.73
C VAL A 379 9.05 -20.85 5.52
N HIS A 380 9.21 -20.14 4.40
CA HIS A 380 8.35 -20.29 3.22
C HIS A 380 8.66 -21.52 2.36
N LEU A 381 9.86 -22.10 2.49
CA LEU A 381 10.26 -23.32 1.80
C LEU A 381 9.74 -24.59 2.48
N ARG A 382 9.47 -24.58 3.80
CA ARG A 382 8.92 -25.74 4.56
C ARG A 382 7.70 -26.42 3.89
N PRO A 383 6.68 -25.70 3.40
CA PRO A 383 5.53 -26.33 2.73
C PRO A 383 5.80 -26.79 1.29
N ILE A 384 6.94 -26.41 0.68
CA ILE A 384 7.24 -26.65 -0.73
C ILE A 384 8.16 -27.86 -0.90
N LYS A 385 7.87 -28.72 -1.89
CA LYS A 385 8.73 -29.84 -2.25
C LYS A 385 9.87 -29.34 -3.14
N ILE A 386 11.03 -29.08 -2.53
CA ILE A 386 12.25 -28.64 -3.23
C ILE A 386 13.19 -29.82 -3.54
N ASP A 387 14.06 -29.60 -4.51
CA ASP A 387 15.19 -30.47 -4.87
C ASP A 387 16.51 -29.96 -4.26
N ASP A 388 17.53 -30.82 -4.15
CA ASP A 388 18.84 -30.49 -3.56
C ASP A 388 19.63 -29.44 -4.36
N SER A 389 19.17 -29.13 -5.58
CA SER A 389 19.73 -28.05 -6.41
C SER A 389 19.45 -26.64 -5.87
N VAL A 390 18.52 -26.48 -4.92
CA VAL A 390 18.10 -25.17 -4.39
C VAL A 390 19.04 -24.71 -3.29
N ASP A 391 19.79 -23.64 -3.58
CA ASP A 391 20.65 -22.96 -2.61
C ASP A 391 19.94 -21.71 -2.06
N VAL A 392 19.58 -21.75 -0.78
CA VAL A 392 18.90 -20.65 -0.07
C VAL A 392 19.78 -19.42 0.03
N ASP A 393 21.10 -19.59 0.12
CA ASP A 393 22.04 -18.48 0.22
C ASP A 393 22.11 -17.70 -1.09
N LEU A 394 22.14 -18.42 -2.21
CA LEU A 394 22.06 -17.82 -3.53
C LEU A 394 20.74 -17.06 -3.73
N LEU A 395 19.60 -17.64 -3.32
CA LEU A 395 18.30 -16.98 -3.43
C LEU A 395 18.23 -15.69 -2.60
N ALA A 396 18.70 -15.72 -1.34
CA ALA A 396 18.73 -14.55 -0.47
C ALA A 396 19.60 -13.42 -1.03
N ARG A 397 20.70 -13.75 -1.72
CA ARG A 397 21.54 -12.78 -2.44
C ARG A 397 20.82 -12.21 -3.66
N GLN A 398 20.09 -13.03 -4.40
CA GLN A 398 19.41 -12.59 -5.63
C GLN A 398 18.13 -11.77 -5.39
N THR A 399 17.65 -11.68 -4.15
CA THR A 399 16.46 -10.90 -3.78
C THR A 399 16.79 -9.74 -2.81
N PRO A 400 17.73 -8.83 -3.14
CA PRO A 400 18.01 -7.69 -2.29
C PRO A 400 16.84 -6.70 -2.27
N GLY A 401 16.56 -6.14 -1.10
CA GLY A 401 15.42 -5.23 -0.89
C GLY A 401 14.02 -5.86 -0.96
N PHE A 402 13.92 -7.19 -1.09
CA PHE A 402 12.63 -7.87 -1.08
C PHE A 402 12.03 -7.89 0.33
N SER A 403 10.73 -7.63 0.43
CA SER A 403 9.99 -7.82 1.67
C SER A 403 9.71 -9.31 1.93
N GLY A 404 9.31 -9.66 3.16
CA GLY A 404 8.92 -11.04 3.47
C GLY A 404 7.74 -11.53 2.61
N ALA A 405 6.81 -10.64 2.27
CA ALA A 405 5.72 -10.95 1.34
C ALA A 405 6.20 -11.19 -0.09
N ASP A 406 7.22 -10.46 -0.56
CA ASP A 406 7.81 -10.69 -1.89
C ASP A 406 8.51 -12.05 -1.94
N ILE A 407 9.24 -12.42 -0.89
CA ILE A 407 9.88 -13.75 -0.78
C ILE A 407 8.83 -14.87 -0.74
N ALA A 408 7.73 -14.69 0.00
CA ALA A 408 6.62 -15.63 -0.01
C ALA A 408 6.03 -15.78 -1.43
N ASN A 409 5.94 -14.68 -2.18
CA ASN A 409 5.48 -14.69 -3.56
C ASN A 409 6.46 -15.38 -4.51
N VAL A 410 7.78 -15.18 -4.34
CA VAL A 410 8.83 -15.93 -5.08
C VAL A 410 8.65 -17.43 -4.90
N CYS A 411 8.49 -17.87 -3.66
CA CYS A 411 8.31 -19.28 -3.33
C CYS A 411 7.05 -19.86 -3.98
N ASN A 412 5.94 -19.12 -3.94
CA ASN A 412 4.70 -19.54 -4.57
C ASN A 412 4.77 -19.57 -6.10
N GLU A 413 5.36 -18.54 -6.73
CA GLU A 413 5.54 -18.48 -8.18
C GLU A 413 6.47 -19.59 -8.69
N ALA A 414 7.55 -19.92 -7.95
CA ALA A 414 8.43 -21.04 -8.30
C ALA A 414 7.67 -22.37 -8.32
N ALA A 415 6.81 -22.60 -7.33
CA ALA A 415 5.94 -23.78 -7.30
C ALA A 415 4.94 -23.80 -8.47
N LEU A 416 4.35 -22.66 -8.84
CA LEU A 416 3.45 -22.54 -9.99
C LEU A 416 4.15 -22.73 -11.34
N ILE A 417 5.41 -22.30 -11.47
CA ILE A 417 6.24 -22.54 -12.66
C ILE A 417 6.54 -24.03 -12.78
N ALA A 418 7.03 -24.65 -11.70
CA ALA A 418 7.31 -26.08 -11.67
C ALA A 418 6.06 -26.92 -12.00
N ALA A 419 4.90 -26.54 -11.44
CA ALA A 419 3.62 -27.18 -11.73
C ALA A 419 3.19 -27.04 -13.19
N ARG A 420 3.38 -25.87 -13.82
CA ARG A 420 3.10 -25.66 -15.25
C ARG A 420 3.95 -26.55 -16.16
N HIS A 421 5.18 -26.85 -15.75
CA HIS A 421 6.06 -27.77 -16.45
C HIS A 421 5.84 -29.25 -16.08
N GLY A 422 4.87 -29.56 -15.21
CA GLY A 422 4.59 -30.92 -14.76
C GLY A 422 5.70 -31.54 -13.90
N LYS A 423 6.57 -30.71 -13.30
CA LYS A 423 7.64 -31.18 -12.42
C LYS A 423 7.07 -31.64 -11.07
N LYS A 424 7.69 -32.65 -10.46
CA LYS A 424 7.31 -33.15 -9.11
C LYS A 424 7.96 -32.39 -7.96
N PHE A 425 9.11 -31.78 -8.22
CA PHE A 425 9.91 -30.99 -7.28
C PHE A 425 10.24 -29.64 -7.92
N VAL A 426 10.36 -28.61 -7.08
CA VAL A 426 10.78 -27.27 -7.49
C VAL A 426 12.30 -27.21 -7.45
N GLY A 427 12.94 -26.93 -8.59
CA GLY A 427 14.39 -26.86 -8.69
C GLY A 427 14.91 -25.42 -8.74
N LYS A 428 16.24 -25.26 -8.76
CA LYS A 428 16.93 -23.95 -8.84
C LYS A 428 16.39 -23.06 -9.95
N GLN A 429 16.23 -23.59 -11.16
CA GLN A 429 15.77 -22.80 -12.32
C GLN A 429 14.38 -22.22 -12.12
N ASP A 430 13.48 -22.94 -11.45
CA ASP A 430 12.10 -22.47 -11.23
C ASP A 430 12.07 -21.26 -10.28
N PHE A 431 12.99 -21.21 -9.30
CA PHE A 431 13.17 -20.05 -8.43
C PHE A 431 13.80 -18.87 -9.18
N LEU A 432 14.81 -19.10 -10.01
CA LEU A 432 15.42 -18.06 -10.84
C LEU A 432 14.38 -17.43 -11.78
N ASP A 433 13.54 -18.26 -12.40
CA ASP A 433 12.47 -17.80 -13.29
C ASP A 433 11.36 -17.05 -12.51
N ALA A 434 11.11 -17.42 -11.25
CA ALA A 434 10.17 -16.73 -10.37
C ALA A 434 10.68 -15.34 -9.96
N VAL A 435 11.95 -15.22 -9.58
CA VAL A 435 12.60 -13.93 -9.28
C VAL A 435 12.57 -13.02 -10.51
N ASP A 436 12.99 -13.54 -11.67
CA ASP A 436 12.91 -12.84 -12.96
C ASP A 436 11.49 -12.32 -13.26
N ARG A 437 10.47 -13.13 -12.98
CA ARG A 437 9.07 -12.80 -13.22
C ARG A 437 8.55 -11.73 -12.28
N ILE A 438 8.96 -11.74 -11.02
CA ILE A 438 8.52 -10.76 -10.03
C ILE A 438 9.15 -9.41 -10.31
N ILE A 439 10.44 -9.36 -10.64
CA ILE A 439 11.12 -8.08 -10.86
C ILE A 439 10.93 -7.57 -12.30
N GLY A 440 11.16 -8.40 -13.31
CA GLY A 440 11.09 -8.02 -14.73
C GLY A 440 9.69 -8.12 -15.34
N GLY A 441 8.80 -8.89 -14.71
CA GLY A 441 7.45 -9.15 -15.23
C GLY A 441 7.38 -10.33 -16.21
N LEU A 442 6.23 -10.45 -16.87
CA LEU A 442 5.95 -11.49 -17.84
C LEU A 442 6.89 -11.40 -19.06
N GLU A 443 7.51 -12.53 -19.40
CA GLU A 443 8.29 -12.73 -20.61
C GLU A 443 7.39 -12.64 -21.85
N LYS A 444 7.76 -11.83 -22.84
CA LYS A 444 6.99 -11.62 -24.07
C LYS A 444 7.58 -12.41 -25.24
N LYS A 445 7.34 -13.72 -25.26
CA LYS A 445 7.77 -14.62 -26.35
C LYS A 445 7.22 -14.25 -27.73
N THR A 446 6.13 -13.50 -27.80
CA THR A 446 5.48 -13.10 -29.06
C THR A 446 6.04 -11.82 -29.67
N LYS A 447 6.93 -11.09 -28.97
CA LYS A 447 7.50 -9.86 -29.50
C LYS A 447 8.61 -10.21 -30.48
N ILE A 448 8.29 -10.19 -31.76
CA ILE A 448 9.25 -10.40 -32.85
C ILE A 448 10.20 -9.20 -32.87
N THR A 449 11.50 -9.43 -32.65
CA THR A 449 12.57 -8.44 -32.81
C THR A 449 13.36 -8.75 -34.07
N THR A 450 13.74 -7.71 -34.80
CA THR A 450 14.65 -7.88 -35.95
C THR A 450 16.06 -8.20 -35.46
N GLU A 451 16.89 -8.83 -36.30
CA GLU A 451 18.30 -9.13 -35.95
C GLU A 451 19.09 -7.86 -35.61
N ALA A 452 18.83 -6.76 -36.34
CA ALA A 452 19.46 -5.47 -36.09
C ALA A 452 19.05 -4.87 -34.73
N GLU A 453 17.77 -4.99 -34.34
CA GLU A 453 17.29 -4.57 -33.01
C GLU A 453 17.87 -5.46 -31.91
N ARG A 454 17.88 -6.78 -32.11
CA ARG A 454 18.47 -7.73 -31.17
C ARG A 454 19.95 -7.42 -30.93
N ARG A 455 20.71 -7.13 -31.99
CA ARG A 455 22.11 -6.71 -31.88
C ARG A 455 22.26 -5.37 -31.16
N SER A 456 21.37 -4.41 -31.41
CA SER A 456 21.38 -3.12 -30.72
C SER A 456 21.16 -3.29 -29.21
N ILE A 457 20.20 -4.13 -28.83
CA ILE A 457 19.91 -4.43 -27.42
C ILE A 457 21.10 -5.18 -26.80
N ALA A 458 21.67 -6.17 -27.49
CA ALA A 458 22.83 -6.91 -26.99
C ALA A 458 24.04 -5.99 -26.74
N LEU A 459 24.33 -5.05 -27.64
CA LEU A 459 25.41 -4.06 -27.44
C LEU A 459 25.12 -3.15 -26.25
N HIS A 460 23.87 -2.72 -26.10
CA HIS A 460 23.44 -1.88 -24.99
C HIS A 460 23.62 -2.60 -23.64
N GLU A 461 23.06 -3.80 -23.49
CA GLU A 461 23.14 -4.58 -22.26
C GLU A 461 24.58 -5.05 -21.96
N ALA A 462 25.36 -5.40 -22.99
CA ALA A 462 26.78 -5.69 -22.84
C ALA A 462 27.56 -4.46 -22.35
N GLY A 463 27.12 -3.24 -22.68
CA GLY A 463 27.79 -2.00 -22.30
C GLY A 463 27.72 -1.78 -20.80
N HIS A 464 26.51 -1.96 -20.25
CA HIS A 464 26.27 -1.99 -18.82
C HIS A 464 27.11 -3.04 -18.09
N ALA A 465 27.09 -4.29 -18.59
CA ALA A 465 27.80 -5.41 -18.00
C ALA A 465 29.32 -5.21 -18.00
N SER A 466 29.88 -4.74 -19.12
CA SER A 466 31.32 -4.52 -19.28
C SER A 466 31.83 -3.45 -18.32
N ILE A 467 31.15 -2.31 -18.25
CA ILE A 467 31.57 -1.20 -17.38
C ILE A 467 31.38 -1.57 -15.90
N SER A 468 30.27 -2.20 -15.55
CA SER A 468 30.04 -2.68 -14.17
C SER A 468 31.12 -3.66 -13.70
N TRP A 469 31.63 -4.52 -14.58
CA TRP A 469 32.69 -5.47 -14.24
C TRP A 469 34.05 -4.78 -14.03
N LEU A 470 34.36 -3.80 -14.87
CA LEU A 470 35.66 -3.12 -14.90
C LEU A 470 35.81 -2.04 -13.82
N LEU A 471 34.71 -1.48 -13.34
CA LEU A 471 34.72 -0.47 -12.27
C LEU A 471 34.91 -1.09 -10.88
N GLU A 472 35.60 -0.35 -10.01
CA GLU A 472 35.91 -0.79 -8.63
C GLU A 472 34.64 -0.84 -7.78
N TYR A 473 33.86 0.24 -7.78
CA TYR A 473 32.74 0.38 -6.85
C TYR A 473 31.37 0.03 -7.43
N ALA A 474 31.31 -0.34 -8.70
CA ALA A 474 30.07 -0.75 -9.33
C ALA A 474 29.51 -2.03 -8.69
N ASN A 475 28.18 -2.12 -8.61
CA ASN A 475 27.51 -3.29 -8.08
C ASN A 475 27.87 -4.53 -8.93
N PRO A 476 28.18 -5.68 -8.30
CA PRO A 476 28.51 -6.88 -9.03
C PRO A 476 27.34 -7.37 -9.87
N LEU A 477 27.63 -7.77 -11.11
CA LEU A 477 26.65 -8.31 -12.03
C LEU A 477 26.27 -9.75 -11.65
N ILE A 478 24.98 -10.07 -11.68
CA ILE A 478 24.46 -11.43 -11.49
C ILE A 478 24.17 -12.07 -12.86
N LYS A 479 23.45 -11.35 -13.71
CA LYS A 479 22.90 -11.88 -14.97
C LYS A 479 22.56 -10.74 -15.92
N VAL A 480 22.69 -10.98 -17.22
CA VAL A 480 22.23 -10.07 -18.26
C VAL A 480 21.36 -10.84 -19.24
N THR A 481 20.27 -10.22 -19.69
CA THR A 481 19.37 -10.81 -20.67
C THR A 481 18.91 -9.80 -21.70
N ILE A 482 18.78 -10.26 -22.94
CA ILE A 482 18.17 -9.52 -24.06
C ILE A 482 16.73 -9.99 -24.34
N VAL A 483 16.16 -10.80 -23.44
CA VAL A 483 14.79 -11.31 -23.57
C VAL A 483 13.81 -10.26 -23.05
N PRO A 484 12.84 -9.80 -23.87
CA PRO A 484 11.95 -8.73 -23.47
C PRO A 484 10.99 -9.18 -22.35
N ARG A 485 11.01 -8.45 -21.23
CA ARG A 485 10.12 -8.66 -20.09
C ARG A 485 9.36 -7.38 -19.75
N GLY A 486 8.04 -7.49 -19.60
CA GLY A 486 7.20 -6.34 -19.25
C GLY A 486 7.35 -5.17 -20.24
N ARG A 487 7.92 -4.05 -19.76
CA ARG A 487 8.23 -2.84 -20.56
C ARG A 487 9.69 -2.78 -21.03
N ALA A 488 10.58 -3.59 -20.47
CA ALA A 488 12.00 -3.61 -20.80
C ALA A 488 12.28 -4.50 -22.02
N LEU A 489 13.27 -4.12 -22.83
CA LEU A 489 13.72 -4.86 -24.01
C LEU A 489 14.88 -5.81 -23.68
N GLY A 490 15.73 -5.42 -22.75
CA GLY A 490 16.76 -6.20 -22.08
C GLY A 490 16.87 -5.74 -20.62
N ALA A 491 17.67 -6.44 -19.83
CA ALA A 491 17.98 -6.04 -18.46
C ALA A 491 19.30 -6.64 -17.98
N ALA A 492 20.06 -5.84 -17.25
CA ALA A 492 21.17 -6.27 -16.41
C ALA A 492 20.74 -6.31 -14.94
N TRP A 493 20.95 -7.45 -14.31
CA TRP A 493 20.70 -7.69 -12.89
C TRP A 493 21.99 -7.53 -12.12
N TYR A 494 21.98 -6.63 -11.15
CA TYR A 494 23.09 -6.42 -10.23
C TYR A 494 22.72 -6.97 -8.85
N LEU A 495 23.74 -7.26 -8.06
CA LEU A 495 23.63 -7.46 -6.63
C LEU A 495 23.91 -6.12 -5.93
N PRO A 496 22.88 -5.31 -5.60
CA PRO A 496 23.05 -4.14 -4.77
C PRO A 496 23.86 -4.45 -3.52
N GLU A 497 24.94 -3.71 -3.31
CA GLU A 497 25.60 -3.73 -2.02
C GLU A 497 24.81 -2.84 -1.06
N GLU A 498 24.17 -3.44 -0.05
CA GLU A 498 23.39 -2.74 1.00
C GLU A 498 24.34 -1.92 1.90
N ARG A 499 24.84 -0.79 1.37
CA ARG A 499 25.76 0.11 2.07
C ARG A 499 24.97 1.16 2.85
N GLN A 500 25.23 1.27 4.15
CA GLN A 500 24.67 2.36 4.98
C GLN A 500 25.23 3.75 4.61
N ILE A 501 26.47 3.80 4.08
CA ILE A 501 27.15 5.02 3.69
C ILE A 501 27.74 4.81 2.29
N THR A 502 27.47 5.74 1.38
CA THR A 502 27.97 5.73 0.00
C THR A 502 28.89 6.93 -0.23
N THR A 503 30.10 6.68 -0.77
CA THR A 503 31.04 7.77 -1.09
C THR A 503 30.76 8.38 -2.47
N LYS A 504 31.35 9.54 -2.75
CA LYS A 504 31.20 10.23 -4.05
C LYS A 504 31.67 9.35 -5.20
N GLU A 505 32.84 8.71 -5.05
CA GLU A 505 33.45 7.83 -6.06
C GLU A 505 32.54 6.65 -6.41
N GLN A 506 31.89 6.07 -5.39
CA GLN A 506 30.96 4.95 -5.57
C GLN A 506 29.72 5.36 -6.37
N MET A 507 29.15 6.54 -6.08
CA MET A 507 28.01 7.06 -6.83
C MET A 507 28.41 7.41 -8.28
N LEU A 508 29.61 7.95 -8.49
CA LEU A 508 30.14 8.24 -9.83
C LEU A 508 30.34 6.95 -10.65
N ASP A 509 30.84 5.88 -10.03
CA ASP A 509 30.99 4.57 -10.68
C ASP A 509 29.62 3.96 -11.05
N GLU A 510 28.61 4.07 -10.17
CA GLU A 510 27.24 3.63 -10.48
C GLU A 510 26.65 4.43 -11.65
N MET A 511 26.84 5.75 -11.67
CA MET A 511 26.43 6.60 -12.80
C MET A 511 27.14 6.20 -14.09
N CYS A 512 28.45 5.92 -14.03
CA CYS A 512 29.24 5.50 -15.18
C CYS A 512 28.76 4.15 -15.74
N ALA A 513 28.49 3.16 -14.88
CA ALA A 513 27.91 1.87 -15.28
C ALA A 513 26.51 2.01 -15.88
N THR A 514 25.68 2.90 -15.33
CA THR A 514 24.33 3.17 -15.84
C THR A 514 24.36 3.90 -17.19
N LEU A 515 25.35 4.76 -17.44
CA LEU A 515 25.54 5.39 -18.76
C LEU A 515 26.16 4.44 -19.81
N GLY A 516 26.60 3.26 -19.39
CA GLY A 516 27.33 2.30 -20.21
C GLY A 516 26.58 1.81 -21.44
N GLY A 517 25.27 1.55 -21.33
CA GLY A 517 24.45 1.12 -22.47
C GLY A 517 24.37 2.17 -23.56
N ARG A 518 24.07 3.43 -23.18
CA ARG A 518 24.08 4.59 -24.10
C ARG A 518 25.46 4.79 -24.75
N ALA A 519 26.54 4.69 -23.96
CA ALA A 519 27.90 4.87 -24.45
C ALA A 519 28.32 3.78 -25.45
N ALA A 520 27.90 2.53 -25.22
CA ALA A 520 28.13 1.42 -26.14
C ALA A 520 27.39 1.60 -27.48
N GLU A 521 26.14 2.07 -27.45
CA GLU A 521 25.40 2.38 -28.68
C GLU A 521 26.11 3.47 -29.50
N ASP A 522 26.51 4.57 -28.87
CA ASP A 522 27.21 5.66 -29.53
C ASP A 522 28.54 5.19 -30.15
N LEU A 523 29.34 4.43 -29.39
CA LEU A 523 30.67 4.00 -29.82
C LEU A 523 30.66 2.91 -30.89
N PHE A 524 29.77 1.92 -30.78
CA PHE A 524 29.78 0.72 -31.65
C PHE A 524 28.71 0.74 -32.75
N LEU A 525 27.56 1.40 -32.52
CA LEU A 525 26.52 1.55 -33.54
C LEU A 525 26.60 2.90 -34.27
N GLY A 526 27.22 3.92 -33.69
CA GLY A 526 27.27 5.28 -34.24
C GLY A 526 25.91 5.99 -34.22
N ARG A 527 24.94 5.46 -33.46
CA ARG A 527 23.60 6.02 -33.30
C ARG A 527 23.06 5.69 -31.91
N ILE A 528 22.33 6.64 -31.35
CA ILE A 528 21.69 6.53 -30.04
C ILE A 528 20.25 6.06 -30.16
N SER A 529 19.79 5.23 -29.22
CA SER A 529 18.42 4.72 -29.18
C SER A 529 17.57 5.38 -28.08
N THR A 530 16.28 5.05 -28.07
CA THR A 530 15.35 5.41 -26.99
C THR A 530 15.40 4.44 -25.80
N GLY A 531 16.17 3.34 -25.90
CA GLY A 531 16.30 2.33 -24.85
C GLY A 531 16.91 2.88 -23.55
N ALA A 532 17.82 3.85 -23.67
CA ALA A 532 18.52 4.47 -22.55
C ALA A 532 17.67 5.46 -21.71
N MET A 533 16.35 5.56 -21.92
CA MET A 533 15.51 6.56 -21.25
C MET A 533 15.52 6.38 -19.72
N ASN A 534 15.36 5.15 -19.24
CA ASN A 534 15.34 4.85 -17.80
C ASN A 534 16.71 5.10 -17.16
N ASP A 535 17.79 4.78 -17.88
CA ASP A 535 19.17 4.99 -17.42
C ASP A 535 19.46 6.48 -17.23
N LEU A 536 19.08 7.29 -18.22
CA LEU A 536 19.22 8.75 -18.15
C LEU A 536 18.39 9.35 -17.02
N GLU A 537 17.16 8.87 -16.82
CA GLU A 537 16.33 9.32 -15.69
C GLU A 537 16.99 9.00 -14.34
N ARG A 538 17.50 7.78 -14.16
CA ARG A 538 18.17 7.35 -12.93
C ARG A 538 19.44 8.16 -12.66
N VAL A 539 20.29 8.31 -13.67
CA VAL A 539 21.54 9.08 -13.60
C VAL A 539 21.26 10.56 -13.31
N THR A 540 20.23 11.13 -13.93
CA THR A 540 19.84 12.53 -13.70
C THR A 540 19.37 12.72 -12.25
N LYS A 541 18.45 11.86 -11.76
CA LYS A 541 17.98 11.90 -10.37
C LYS A 541 19.12 11.74 -9.37
N GLN A 542 20.05 10.82 -9.64
CA GLN A 542 21.22 10.61 -8.80
C GLN A 542 22.14 11.84 -8.78
N ALA A 543 22.43 12.44 -9.93
CA ALA A 543 23.24 13.65 -10.03
C ALA A 543 22.63 14.84 -9.28
N TYR A 544 21.32 15.06 -9.41
CA TYR A 544 20.61 16.07 -8.61
C TYR A 544 20.69 15.75 -7.11
N GLY A 545 20.53 14.49 -6.70
CA GLY A 545 20.67 14.09 -5.30
C GLY A 545 22.07 14.35 -4.75
N MET A 546 23.10 14.01 -5.52
CA MET A 546 24.50 14.26 -5.17
C MET A 546 24.79 15.75 -4.97
N ILE A 547 24.26 16.60 -5.86
CA ILE A 547 24.56 18.04 -5.85
C ILE A 547 23.68 18.78 -4.83
N ALA A 548 22.36 18.58 -4.90
CA ALA A 548 21.40 19.36 -4.11
C ALA A 548 21.22 18.86 -2.68
N TYR A 549 21.34 17.55 -2.42
CA TYR A 549 21.08 16.98 -1.09
C TYR A 549 22.36 16.59 -0.36
N LEU A 550 23.34 16.02 -1.06
CA LEU A 550 24.58 15.53 -0.47
C LEU A 550 25.73 16.55 -0.52
N GLY A 551 25.57 17.66 -1.26
CA GLY A 551 26.60 18.70 -1.38
C GLY A 551 27.91 18.20 -2.01
N MET A 552 27.83 17.26 -2.97
CA MET A 552 28.97 16.60 -3.62
C MET A 552 29.47 17.31 -4.90
N SER A 553 29.15 18.60 -5.07
CA SER A 553 29.68 19.46 -6.15
C SER A 553 30.83 20.33 -5.64
N ASP A 554 31.78 20.62 -6.52
CA ASP A 554 32.91 21.50 -6.21
C ASP A 554 32.47 22.98 -6.07
N LYS A 555 31.43 23.39 -6.81
CA LYS A 555 30.87 24.75 -6.74
C LYS A 555 29.81 24.91 -5.65
N LEU A 556 29.14 23.82 -5.27
CA LEU A 556 28.13 23.79 -4.21
C LEU A 556 28.48 22.72 -3.14
N PRO A 557 29.59 22.88 -2.41
CA PRO A 557 29.99 21.90 -1.39
C PRO A 557 29.21 22.10 -0.08
N ASN A 558 28.94 21.01 0.63
CA ASN A 558 28.48 21.01 2.04
C ASN A 558 27.17 21.78 2.33
N LEU A 559 26.29 21.91 1.34
CA LEU A 559 24.95 22.48 1.50
C LEU A 559 23.88 21.43 1.19
N CYS A 560 22.83 21.41 1.99
CA CYS A 560 21.69 20.52 1.82
C CYS A 560 20.43 21.35 1.54
N TYR A 561 19.92 21.24 0.33
CA TYR A 561 18.67 21.86 -0.12
C TYR A 561 17.47 20.90 0.01
N TYR A 562 17.60 19.84 0.82
CA TYR A 562 16.53 18.87 1.05
C TYR A 562 15.36 19.53 1.79
N ASN A 563 14.15 19.37 1.25
CA ASN A 563 12.91 19.80 1.88
C ASN A 563 11.94 18.62 1.94
N ASN A 564 11.48 18.29 3.16
CA ASN A 564 10.54 17.20 3.42
C ASN A 564 9.10 17.53 3.02
N ASP A 565 8.79 18.81 2.76
CA ASP A 565 7.46 19.23 2.34
C ASP A 565 7.28 18.99 0.83
N GLU A 566 6.92 17.76 0.45
CA GLU A 566 6.62 17.33 -0.93
C GLU A 566 5.55 18.20 -1.63
N TYR A 567 4.76 18.96 -0.85
CA TYR A 567 3.70 19.87 -1.30
C TYR A 567 4.10 21.36 -1.33
N SER A 568 5.33 21.71 -0.98
CA SER A 568 5.80 23.09 -1.10
C SER A 568 6.16 23.39 -2.55
N PHE A 569 5.34 24.20 -3.22
CA PHE A 569 5.64 24.71 -4.56
C PHE A 569 6.89 25.61 -4.61
N ASN A 570 7.45 25.98 -3.46
CA ASN A 570 8.64 26.82 -3.36
C ASN A 570 9.88 25.95 -3.13
N ARG A 571 10.82 26.02 -4.08
CA ARG A 571 12.18 25.48 -3.94
C ARG A 571 12.94 26.29 -2.87
N PRO A 572 13.76 25.66 -2.00
CA PRO A 572 14.46 26.35 -0.91
C PRO A 572 15.70 27.14 -1.38
N TYR A 573 15.83 27.43 -2.68
CA TYR A 573 16.98 28.11 -3.28
C TYR A 573 16.54 29.07 -4.39
N SER A 574 17.42 30.03 -4.71
CA SER A 574 17.17 31.03 -5.75
C SER A 574 17.29 30.44 -7.16
N GLU A 575 16.69 31.12 -8.16
CA GLU A 575 16.82 30.74 -9.57
C GLU A 575 18.29 30.66 -10.03
N LYS A 576 19.14 31.57 -9.57
CA LYS A 576 20.59 31.52 -9.87
C LYS A 576 21.26 30.26 -9.34
N THR A 577 20.81 29.78 -8.18
CA THR A 577 21.31 28.52 -7.61
C THR A 577 20.76 27.34 -8.39
N ALA A 578 19.52 27.40 -8.85
CA ALA A 578 18.92 26.37 -9.70
C ALA A 578 19.70 26.21 -11.02
N GLU A 579 20.01 27.33 -11.70
CA GLU A 579 20.84 27.35 -12.91
C GLU A 579 22.22 26.74 -12.66
N LEU A 580 22.85 27.10 -11.53
CA LEU A 580 24.14 26.53 -11.14
C LEU A 580 24.07 25.02 -10.89
N ILE A 581 23.01 24.53 -10.23
CA ILE A 581 22.80 23.09 -10.02
C ILE A 581 22.68 22.39 -11.38
N ASP A 582 21.91 22.94 -12.31
CA ASP A 582 21.70 22.35 -13.65
C ASP A 582 23.02 22.28 -14.44
N GLU A 583 23.87 23.31 -14.37
CA GLU A 583 25.21 23.31 -14.97
C GLU A 583 26.11 22.22 -14.39
N GLU A 584 26.14 22.08 -13.05
CA GLU A 584 26.95 21.09 -12.35
C GLU A 584 26.47 19.67 -12.64
N VAL A 585 25.15 19.44 -12.68
CA VAL A 585 24.54 18.16 -13.06
C VAL A 585 24.98 17.79 -14.47
N LYS A 586 24.85 18.72 -15.43
CA LYS A 586 25.25 18.51 -16.82
C LYS A 586 26.73 18.18 -16.93
N ARG A 587 27.60 18.88 -16.20
CA ARG A 587 29.05 18.58 -16.18
C ARG A 587 29.31 17.16 -15.68
N MET A 588 28.78 16.82 -14.50
CA MET A 588 29.00 15.52 -13.85
C MET A 588 28.55 14.36 -14.75
N VAL A 589 27.36 14.46 -15.35
CA VAL A 589 26.84 13.42 -16.24
C VAL A 589 27.70 13.26 -17.49
N ASN A 590 28.14 14.36 -18.11
CA ASN A 590 28.99 14.30 -19.31
C ASN A 590 30.38 13.71 -18.99
N GLU A 591 30.98 14.04 -17.85
CA GLU A 591 32.25 13.46 -17.42
C GLU A 591 32.14 11.95 -17.24
N GLN A 592 31.07 11.45 -16.62
CA GLN A 592 30.86 10.01 -16.47
C GLN A 592 30.52 9.32 -17.80
N TYR A 593 29.82 10.00 -18.72
CA TYR A 593 29.56 9.51 -20.07
C TYR A 593 30.85 9.36 -20.88
N ASP A 594 31.75 10.35 -20.83
CA ASP A 594 33.03 10.31 -21.52
C ASP A 594 33.97 9.26 -20.89
N ARG A 595 33.93 9.09 -19.57
CA ARG A 595 34.62 8.00 -18.86
C ARG A 595 34.13 6.63 -19.32
N ALA A 596 32.81 6.42 -19.42
CA ALA A 596 32.22 5.18 -19.91
C ALA A 596 32.69 4.85 -21.33
N LYS A 597 32.66 5.83 -22.25
CA LYS A 597 33.18 5.65 -23.63
C LYS A 597 34.67 5.28 -23.65
N ARG A 598 35.49 5.87 -22.78
CA ARG A 598 36.93 5.56 -22.68
C ARG A 598 37.15 4.10 -22.26
N ILE A 599 36.50 3.66 -21.19
CA ILE A 599 36.62 2.29 -20.67
C ILE A 599 36.17 1.27 -21.73
N LEU A 600 35.04 1.52 -22.41
CA LEU A 600 34.55 0.66 -23.50
C LEU A 600 35.49 0.65 -24.72
N SER A 601 36.14 1.77 -25.01
CA SER A 601 37.11 1.86 -26.11
C SER A 601 38.36 1.05 -25.83
N GLU A 602 38.88 1.13 -24.59
CA GLU A 602 40.03 0.36 -24.12
C GLU A 602 39.75 -1.16 -24.10
N ASN A 603 38.51 -1.55 -23.82
CA ASN A 603 38.07 -2.95 -23.70
C ASN A 603 37.16 -3.42 -24.83
N LYS A 604 37.35 -2.86 -26.04
CA LYS A 604 36.48 -3.08 -27.20
C LYS A 604 36.36 -4.55 -27.61
N GLU A 605 37.45 -5.31 -27.53
CA GLU A 605 37.45 -6.73 -27.92
C GLU A 605 36.57 -7.57 -27.00
N GLY A 606 36.76 -7.46 -25.68
CA GLY A 606 35.94 -8.17 -24.69
C GLY A 606 34.46 -7.77 -24.75
N HIS A 607 34.16 -6.48 -24.97
CA HIS A 607 32.77 -6.04 -25.15
C HIS A 607 32.10 -6.65 -26.39
N ASN A 608 32.81 -6.74 -27.52
CA ASN A 608 32.28 -7.36 -28.73
C ASN A 608 32.07 -8.87 -28.57
N GLU A 609 32.98 -9.55 -27.88
CA GLU A 609 32.82 -10.98 -27.55
C GLU A 609 31.59 -11.20 -26.66
N LEU A 610 31.42 -10.37 -25.63
CA LEU A 610 30.28 -10.45 -24.73
C LEU A 610 28.95 -10.21 -25.47
N THR A 611 28.95 -9.23 -26.38
CA THR A 611 27.80 -8.93 -27.24
C THR A 611 27.43 -10.12 -28.11
N GLN A 612 28.42 -10.77 -28.74
CA GLN A 612 28.16 -11.94 -29.58
C GLN A 612 27.60 -13.09 -28.75
N LEU A 613 28.17 -13.33 -27.56
CA LEU A 613 27.69 -14.35 -26.64
C LEU A 613 26.24 -14.10 -26.20
N LEU A 614 25.87 -12.84 -25.96
CA LEU A 614 24.49 -12.43 -25.65
C LEU A 614 23.53 -12.68 -26.80
N ILE A 615 23.97 -12.48 -28.05
CA ILE A 615 23.14 -12.77 -29.24
C ILE A 615 22.90 -14.28 -29.36
N ASP A 616 23.90 -15.10 -29.06
CA ASP A 616 23.85 -16.55 -29.22
C ASP A 616 23.08 -17.24 -28.07
N LYS A 617 23.32 -16.84 -26.82
CA LYS A 617 22.70 -17.46 -25.63
C LYS A 617 21.46 -16.75 -25.10
N GLU A 618 21.21 -15.50 -25.50
CA GLU A 618 20.14 -14.59 -25.01
C GLU A 618 20.23 -14.19 -23.52
N VAL A 619 20.95 -14.99 -22.72
CA VAL A 619 21.20 -14.81 -21.30
C VAL A 619 22.66 -15.18 -21.02
N ILE A 620 23.34 -14.33 -20.26
CA ILE A 620 24.68 -14.58 -19.74
C ILE A 620 24.69 -14.35 -18.23
N PHE A 621 25.61 -15.03 -17.54
CA PHE A 621 25.81 -14.89 -16.10
C PHE A 621 27.17 -14.28 -15.77
N ALA A 622 27.41 -13.99 -14.49
CA ALA A 622 28.66 -13.42 -14.00
C ALA A 622 29.89 -14.24 -14.43
N GLU A 623 29.78 -15.57 -14.47
CA GLU A 623 30.88 -16.47 -14.84
C GLU A 623 31.27 -16.33 -16.33
N ASP A 624 30.31 -16.03 -17.20
CA ASP A 624 30.58 -15.77 -18.62
C ASP A 624 31.37 -14.45 -18.79
N VAL A 625 31.08 -13.45 -17.96
CA VAL A 625 31.78 -12.15 -17.95
C VAL A 625 33.19 -12.30 -17.38
N GLU A 626 33.34 -13.04 -16.28
CA GLU A 626 34.64 -13.38 -15.69
C GLU A 626 35.55 -14.12 -16.68
N ARG A 627 34.98 -15.00 -17.51
CA ARG A 627 35.74 -15.71 -18.54
C ARG A 627 36.33 -14.76 -19.60
N ILE A 628 35.63 -13.68 -19.93
CA ILE A 628 36.02 -12.73 -20.99
C ILE A 628 36.97 -11.65 -20.46
N PHE A 629 36.62 -11.03 -19.33
CA PHE A 629 37.40 -9.92 -18.75
C PHE A 629 38.41 -10.37 -17.68
N GLY A 630 38.39 -11.64 -17.30
CA GLY A 630 39.18 -12.16 -16.19
C GLY A 630 38.53 -11.94 -14.82
N LYS A 631 39.22 -12.45 -13.79
CA LYS A 631 38.83 -12.25 -12.39
C LYS A 631 38.79 -10.77 -12.03
N ARG A 632 37.71 -10.36 -11.36
CA ARG A 632 37.57 -9.00 -10.87
C ARG A 632 38.71 -8.69 -9.88
N PRO A 633 39.44 -7.57 -10.05
CA PRO A 633 40.57 -7.24 -9.17
C PRO A 633 40.16 -6.90 -7.72
N TRP A 634 38.89 -6.54 -7.51
CA TRP A 634 38.34 -6.03 -6.26
C TRP A 634 37.29 -7.00 -5.71
N ALA A 635 37.35 -7.27 -4.40
CA ALA A 635 36.34 -8.06 -3.71
C ALA A 635 35.05 -7.26 -3.56
N SER A 636 33.90 -7.92 -3.70
CA SER A 636 32.62 -7.29 -3.39
C SER A 636 32.42 -7.16 -1.89
N ARG A 637 31.68 -6.15 -1.43
CA ARG A 637 31.36 -5.99 0.01
C ARG A 637 30.61 -7.21 0.54
N SER A 638 29.79 -7.86 -0.29
CA SER A 638 29.07 -9.08 0.11
C SER A 638 30.04 -10.22 0.45
N GLU A 639 31.14 -10.35 -0.29
CA GLU A 639 32.20 -11.31 -0.01
C GLU A 639 32.99 -10.91 1.23
N GLU A 640 33.26 -9.62 1.44
CA GLU A 640 33.91 -9.11 2.65
C GLU A 640 33.07 -9.38 3.92
N ILE A 641 31.76 -9.12 3.87
CA ILE A 641 30.83 -9.36 4.99
C ILE A 641 30.75 -10.85 5.30
N MET A 642 30.65 -11.69 4.27
CA MET A 642 30.64 -13.16 4.45
C MET A 642 31.93 -13.63 5.09
N ALA A 643 33.09 -13.20 4.58
CA ALA A 643 34.39 -13.57 5.15
C ALA A 643 34.55 -13.07 6.60
N ALA A 644 34.09 -11.85 6.89
CA ALA A 644 34.11 -11.30 8.24
C ALA A 644 33.18 -12.07 9.19
N LYS A 645 32.00 -12.47 8.71
CA LYS A 645 31.03 -13.24 9.49
C LYS A 645 31.48 -14.68 9.70
N GLU A 646 32.00 -15.35 8.69
CA GLU A 646 32.60 -16.68 8.82
C GLU A 646 33.74 -16.67 9.84
N SER A 647 34.57 -15.62 9.83
CA SER A 647 35.60 -15.39 10.84
C SER A 647 35.02 -15.17 12.24
N GLN A 648 33.94 -14.39 12.38
CA GLN A 648 33.27 -14.17 13.66
C GLN A 648 32.55 -15.42 14.19
N ASP A 649 31.88 -16.18 13.32
CA ASP A 649 31.17 -17.40 13.65
C ASP A 649 32.17 -18.49 14.04
N ALA A 650 33.30 -18.60 13.33
CA ALA A 650 34.42 -19.46 13.73
C ALA A 650 34.98 -19.05 15.11
N ALA A 651 35.22 -17.76 15.34
CA ALA A 651 35.69 -17.27 16.63
C ALA A 651 34.68 -17.50 17.77
N ARG A 652 33.37 -17.41 17.48
CA ARG A 652 32.29 -17.71 18.44
C ARG A 652 32.23 -19.20 18.74
N ALA A 653 32.29 -20.06 17.72
CA ALA A 653 32.33 -21.51 17.89
C ALA A 653 33.55 -21.95 18.70
N GLU A 654 34.72 -21.34 18.47
CA GLU A 654 35.92 -21.57 19.29
C GLU A 654 35.72 -21.14 20.74
N ARG A 655 35.08 -19.98 21.00
CA ARG A 655 34.78 -19.52 22.36
C ARG A 655 33.78 -20.42 23.07
N GLU A 656 32.74 -20.88 22.38
CA GLU A 656 31.74 -21.81 22.93
C GLU A 656 32.36 -23.18 23.22
N LEU A 657 33.22 -23.68 22.33
CA LEU A 657 34.00 -24.90 22.57
C LEU A 657 34.94 -24.73 23.77
N ALA A 658 35.64 -23.59 23.87
CA ALA A 658 36.52 -23.30 24.99
C ALA A 658 35.76 -23.12 26.33
N GLN A 659 34.53 -22.62 26.31
CA GLN A 659 33.66 -22.58 27.49
C GLN A 659 33.21 -23.98 27.91
N LYS A 660 32.76 -24.81 26.96
CA LYS A 660 32.38 -26.21 27.23
C LYS A 660 33.55 -27.01 27.79
N LEU A 661 34.75 -26.87 27.21
CA LEU A 661 35.96 -27.54 27.72
C LEU A 661 36.33 -27.05 29.14
N LYS A 662 36.11 -25.76 29.47
CA LYS A 662 36.32 -25.24 30.82
C LYS A 662 35.26 -25.70 31.82
N GLU A 663 34.02 -25.91 31.37
CA GLU A 663 32.94 -26.48 32.18
C GLU A 663 33.22 -27.97 32.45
N GLU A 664 33.60 -28.73 31.42
CA GLU A 664 34.06 -30.12 31.55
C GLU A 664 35.29 -30.24 32.47
N GLU A 665 36.30 -29.36 32.32
CA GLU A 665 37.45 -29.33 33.24
C GLU A 665 37.08 -28.99 34.69
N LYS A 666 36.02 -28.20 34.91
CA LYS A 666 35.51 -27.90 36.26
C LYS A 666 34.75 -29.08 36.83
N GLU A 667 33.89 -29.72 36.04
CA GLU A 667 33.18 -30.94 36.44
C GLU A 667 34.17 -32.05 36.80
N ILE A 668 35.21 -32.26 35.99
CA ILE A 668 36.27 -33.23 36.29
C ILE A 668 37.01 -32.88 37.58
N LYS A 669 37.33 -31.60 37.82
CA LYS A 669 37.97 -31.17 39.08
C LYS A 669 37.07 -31.29 40.31
N GLU A 670 35.77 -31.08 40.14
CA GLU A 670 34.77 -31.28 41.19
C GLU A 670 34.60 -32.77 41.50
N GLU A 671 34.55 -33.64 40.49
CA GLU A 671 34.54 -35.10 40.65
C GLU A 671 35.83 -35.63 41.30
N GLU A 672 37.00 -35.13 40.91
CA GLU A 672 38.28 -35.46 41.54
C GLU A 672 38.33 -35.01 43.00
N ALA A 673 37.82 -33.82 43.32
CA ALA A 673 37.73 -33.32 44.69
C ALA A 673 36.76 -34.15 45.55
N GLU A 674 35.64 -34.60 44.98
CA GLU A 674 34.66 -35.45 45.65
C GLU A 674 35.20 -36.87 45.90
N ASN A 675 35.95 -37.44 44.94
CA ASN A 675 36.62 -38.73 45.09
C ASN A 675 37.76 -38.68 46.13
N THR A 676 38.54 -37.59 46.15
CA THR A 676 39.60 -37.39 47.16
C THR A 676 39.02 -37.18 48.57
N ALA A 677 37.82 -36.60 48.69
CA ALA A 677 37.10 -36.48 49.95
C ALA A 677 36.53 -37.82 50.43
N LYS A 678 36.09 -38.70 49.52
CA LYS A 678 35.63 -40.07 49.82
C LYS A 678 36.78 -40.99 50.23
N GLU A 679 37.97 -40.86 49.64
CA GLU A 679 39.17 -41.63 50.04
C GLU A 679 39.68 -41.29 51.45
N LYS A 680 39.45 -40.06 51.95
CA LYS A 680 39.82 -39.67 53.33
C LYS A 680 38.86 -40.17 54.41
N GLN A 681 37.74 -40.82 54.05
CA GLN A 681 36.73 -41.33 55.00
C GLN A 681 36.66 -42.86 55.12
N ALA A 682 37.53 -43.64 54.46
CA ALA A 682 37.51 -45.10 54.56
C ALA A 682 38.65 -45.64 55.45
N PRO A 683 38.36 -46.35 56.58
CA PRO A 683 39.35 -47.13 57.30
C PRO A 683 39.43 -48.59 56.79
N ILE A 684 40.63 -48.95 56.32
CA ILE A 684 41.44 -50.19 56.45
C ILE A 684 40.78 -51.60 56.33
N ASP A 685 41.50 -52.45 55.58
CA ASP A 685 41.62 -53.93 55.65
C ASP A 685 40.66 -54.78 54.79
N THR A 686 41.19 -55.48 53.78
CA THR A 686 41.67 -56.87 53.92
C THR A 686 42.37 -57.35 52.62
N LYS A 687 43.46 -58.11 52.79
CA LYS A 687 44.35 -58.72 51.78
C LYS A 687 43.73 -59.93 51.05
N VAL A 688 44.49 -60.42 50.04
CA VAL A 688 44.59 -61.79 49.46
C VAL A 688 43.87 -61.93 48.11
N ALA A 689 44.43 -62.44 47.01
CA ALA A 689 45.77 -62.87 46.59
C ALA A 689 45.78 -62.93 45.04
N ALA A 690 46.97 -62.82 44.45
CA ALA A 690 47.19 -62.93 43.02
C ALA A 690 47.26 -64.40 42.57
N GLU A 691 46.44 -64.78 41.60
CA GLU A 691 46.69 -65.92 40.70
C GLU A 691 46.80 -65.37 39.26
N GLY A 692 47.96 -65.60 38.65
CA GLY A 692 48.27 -65.09 37.31
C GLY A 692 48.13 -66.13 36.21
N LYS A 693 47.80 -65.70 34.99
CA LYS A 693 48.56 -66.06 33.76
C LYS A 693 48.07 -65.26 32.53
N LYS A 694 49.02 -64.47 32.00
CA LYS A 694 49.35 -64.17 30.59
C LYS A 694 48.24 -64.07 29.53
N VAL A 695 48.17 -62.90 28.86
CA VAL A 695 48.54 -62.76 27.44
C VAL A 695 49.32 -61.44 27.25
N THR A 696 50.53 -61.56 26.72
CA THR A 696 51.37 -60.47 26.19
C THR A 696 51.18 -60.36 24.67
N VAL A 697 50.94 -59.13 24.23
CA VAL A 697 51.53 -58.40 23.09
C VAL A 697 51.93 -59.18 21.83
N GLU A 698 51.26 -58.88 20.71
CA GLU A 698 51.82 -58.63 19.37
C GLU A 698 50.92 -57.54 18.73
N GLY A 699 51.33 -56.39 18.20
CA GLY A 699 52.62 -55.97 17.66
C GLY A 699 52.55 -55.97 16.13
N LYS A 700 52.06 -54.88 15.51
CA LYS A 700 52.61 -54.36 14.24
C LYS A 700 52.10 -52.96 13.89
N VAL A 701 53.03 -52.04 14.04
CA VAL A 701 53.13 -50.77 13.32
C VAL A 701 53.37 -51.07 11.84
N THR A 702 52.67 -50.38 10.96
CA THR A 702 53.15 -50.08 9.60
C THR A 702 52.98 -48.60 9.35
N VAL A 703 54.09 -47.88 9.51
CA VAL A 703 54.38 -46.66 8.77
C VAL A 703 55.02 -47.14 7.46
N GLU A 704 54.44 -46.76 6.33
CA GLU A 704 55.19 -46.67 5.07
C GLU A 704 55.06 -45.24 4.56
N GLY A 705 56.20 -44.54 4.60
CA GLY A 705 56.41 -43.36 3.77
C GLY A 705 56.71 -43.77 2.33
N LYS A 706 56.52 -42.82 1.42
CA LYS A 706 57.40 -42.68 0.26
C LYS A 706 58.12 -41.35 0.38
N SER A 707 59.42 -41.46 0.47
CA SER A 707 60.45 -40.45 0.46
C SER A 707 60.94 -40.18 -0.97
N ASN A 708 61.55 -39.01 -1.14
CA ASN A 708 62.84 -38.71 -1.80
C ASN A 708 62.75 -37.37 -2.53
N GLU A 709 63.37 -36.31 -1.98
CA GLU A 709 64.78 -35.88 -2.16
C GLU A 709 64.87 -34.95 -3.40
N GLU A 710 65.61 -33.85 -3.46
CA GLU A 710 66.69 -33.32 -2.63
C GLU A 710 66.99 -31.88 -3.10
N GLU A 711 67.55 -31.08 -2.18
CA GLU A 711 68.63 -30.10 -2.39
C GLU A 711 68.52 -28.91 -3.37
N ALA A 712 68.58 -27.70 -2.82
CA ALA A 712 69.84 -26.92 -2.67
C ALA A 712 69.65 -25.40 -2.88
N ASN A 713 70.07 -24.67 -1.84
CA ASN A 713 70.83 -23.42 -1.86
C ASN A 713 70.41 -22.23 -2.75
N GLY A 714 70.23 -21.09 -2.06
CA GLY A 714 71.10 -19.94 -2.31
C GLY A 714 70.43 -18.69 -2.89
N SER A 715 70.35 -17.66 -2.04
CA SER A 715 70.65 -16.24 -2.35
C SER A 715 70.19 -15.67 -3.70
N ASN A 716 69.15 -14.83 -3.70
CA ASN A 716 69.24 -13.37 -3.62
C ASN A 716 67.84 -12.75 -3.59
#